data_AF-A0A3S9P6S3-F1
#
_entry.id   AF-A0A3S9P6S3-F1
#
_cell.length_a   1.000
_cell.length_b   1.000
_cell.length_c   1.000
_cell.angle_alpha   90.00
_cell.angle_beta   90.00
_cell.angle_gamma   90.00
#
_symmetry.space_group_name_H-M   'P 1'
#
loop_
_entity.id
_entity.type
_entity.pdbx_description
1 polymer ?
#
loop_
_entity_poly.entity_id
_entity_poly.type
_entity_poly.pdbx_seq_one_letter_code
_entity_poly.pdbx_strand_id
1 'polypeptide(L)'
;MKTLKHISFILFTLFALLGCNKEEELQTPTYSDVSWYTEAGGFAHNNLVRNAGESMAFMDLSQGIYSHEWVLDSGNFFIEGNYIKGDDLRDYIIPESGSNSSEYSVNVLFTEAGLQGVRLNNVFYNPVTYIGLGSEGDADTLEAFQRPDGMWEIDTTFYVDVYTALEPRVQIESNGKVIAEISVDTIYIDGQEPTLYDPEDNTTWPSLTVPLGEGIIYRDVSIVGRPEVREWIFPKSIEIIDFEAESAQDQAENSPEVTLKFTAMKEELGGSITIAREKPDAIAATQRMSIPLVFDPQIADVQAAFAVVHKDVVILTINADDQPTSDESTWQEITIEKGDNLQLVDLSTRGLLNYDVVTRLWSFDDATTSTDSIAYVVYNELTDGDNYHTVGNFKVARAKEGTIPAGEDQKIIPLKVKVALEARPTFKEGGIAATKNEISAGVTEKVIAFSVSENLKDIVDQDVAKSAFTITVDNQEAGFPATVFEITSVQVNSSDRKQIELRLTNDIYNTDNITVAYSGEADNAISSEAGVSLEDFGAESVTMYGTANILNSEMASFELEKEANGPYATGWYNQQNVTTWNRTDEKSSSGSYGVKFYAENQAALHKTRDRMQSVDNDQSINETLVENDQVRISFDIFIPASNTMTDGLSCQFINPATGVTKISTAADARGVWVTKNIDIVMSASLVPPSGKTSSFAIQLSTNDLAGIAATEAIEFYIDNVNIRIHELRP
;
A
#
# COMPACT_ATOMS: atom_id res chain seq x y z
N MET A 1 -135.55 -16.56 -24.25
CA MET A 1 -135.63 -15.12 -24.63
C MET A 1 -135.88 -14.31 -23.36
N LYS A 2 -135.30 -13.16 -23.07
CA LYS A 2 -134.17 -12.41 -23.63
C LYS A 2 -133.61 -11.45 -22.54
N THR A 3 -134.00 -11.63 -21.27
CA THR A 3 -133.84 -10.60 -20.23
C THR A 3 -132.92 -10.98 -19.06
N LEU A 4 -132.58 -12.26 -18.84
CA LEU A 4 -131.56 -12.65 -17.84
C LEU A 4 -130.11 -12.58 -18.36
N LYS A 5 -129.89 -12.57 -19.67
CA LYS A 5 -128.54 -12.42 -20.27
C LYS A 5 -128.00 -11.00 -20.23
N HIS A 6 -128.85 -9.99 -20.06
CA HIS A 6 -128.43 -8.58 -20.07
C HIS A 6 -128.01 -8.08 -18.68
N ILE A 7 -128.47 -8.71 -17.59
CA ILE A 7 -128.02 -8.39 -16.23
C ILE A 7 -126.64 -9.00 -15.95
N SER A 8 -126.38 -10.22 -16.44
CA SER A 8 -125.04 -10.84 -16.34
C SER A 8 -124.02 -10.15 -17.24
N PHE A 9 -124.41 -9.62 -18.41
CA PHE A 9 -123.50 -8.86 -19.28
C PHE A 9 -123.18 -7.46 -18.71
N ILE A 10 -124.16 -6.77 -18.09
CA ILE A 10 -123.93 -5.48 -17.44
C ILE A 10 -123.08 -5.63 -16.16
N LEU A 11 -123.26 -6.71 -15.39
CA LEU A 11 -122.43 -6.98 -14.20
C LEU A 11 -121.00 -7.40 -14.55
N PHE A 12 -120.78 -8.09 -15.67
CA PHE A 12 -119.44 -8.44 -16.16
C PHE A 12 -118.72 -7.25 -16.81
N THR A 13 -119.46 -6.30 -17.39
CA THR A 13 -118.89 -5.06 -17.94
C THR A 13 -118.56 -4.04 -16.83
N LEU A 14 -119.22 -4.12 -15.66
CA LEU A 14 -118.90 -3.29 -14.49
C LEU A 14 -117.66 -3.79 -13.71
N PHE A 15 -117.29 -5.08 -13.82
CA PHE A 15 -116.05 -5.63 -13.26
C PHE A 15 -114.82 -5.45 -14.18
N ALA A 16 -115.03 -5.09 -15.45
CA ALA A 16 -113.95 -4.82 -16.41
C ALA A 16 -113.36 -3.40 -16.31
N LEU A 17 -113.84 -2.56 -15.37
CA LEU A 17 -113.38 -1.18 -15.18
C LEU A 17 -112.81 -0.88 -13.77
N LEU A 18 -112.64 -1.90 -12.92
CA LEU A 18 -112.05 -1.77 -11.57
C LEU A 18 -111.22 -3.01 -11.16
N GLY A 19 -110.27 -3.41 -12.00
CA GLY A 19 -109.23 -4.39 -11.64
C GLY A 19 -107.85 -3.78 -11.90
N CYS A 20 -107.20 -3.32 -10.83
CA CYS A 20 -105.94 -2.58 -10.75
C CYS A 20 -104.99 -2.71 -11.95
N ASN A 21 -104.75 -1.59 -12.64
CA ASN A 21 -103.39 -1.26 -13.07
C ASN A 21 -102.55 -1.12 -11.79
N LYS A 22 -101.87 -2.18 -11.38
CA LYS A 22 -100.53 -1.98 -10.84
C LYS A 22 -99.59 -1.98 -12.05
N GLU A 23 -99.52 -0.85 -12.73
CA GLU A 23 -98.19 -0.33 -13.03
C GLU A 23 -97.58 -0.06 -11.64
N GLU A 24 -97.01 -1.10 -11.01
CA GLU A 24 -95.84 -0.84 -10.21
C GLU A 24 -94.78 -0.51 -11.27
N GLU A 25 -94.68 0.77 -11.63
CA GLU A 25 -93.35 1.35 -11.76
C GLU A 25 -92.59 0.79 -10.56
N LEU A 26 -91.56 -0.02 -10.80
CA LEU A 26 -90.60 -0.44 -9.80
C LEU A 26 -90.19 0.85 -9.09
N GLN A 27 -90.81 1.10 -7.94
CA GLN A 27 -90.70 2.39 -7.31
C GLN A 27 -89.25 2.49 -6.89
N THR A 28 -88.50 3.36 -7.55
CA THR A 28 -87.07 3.52 -7.29
C THR A 28 -86.92 3.69 -5.78
N PRO A 29 -86.20 2.78 -5.10
CA PRO A 29 -86.12 2.77 -3.66
C PRO A 29 -85.53 4.09 -3.19
N THR A 30 -86.08 4.64 -2.11
CA THR A 30 -85.67 5.95 -1.57
C THR A 30 -84.30 5.92 -0.88
N TYR A 31 -83.72 4.73 -0.68
CA TYR A 31 -82.38 4.52 -0.17
C TYR A 31 -81.79 3.22 -0.75
N SER A 32 -80.47 3.14 -0.77
CA SER A 32 -79.68 1.96 -1.14
C SER A 32 -78.61 1.75 -0.07
N ASP A 33 -78.19 0.50 0.15
CA ASP A 33 -77.11 0.13 1.08
C ASP A 33 -76.34 -1.07 0.54
N VAL A 34 -75.05 -1.15 0.81
CA VAL A 34 -74.16 -2.22 0.29
C VAL A 34 -73.57 -3.03 1.43
N SER A 35 -73.69 -4.35 1.33
CA SER A 35 -73.11 -5.27 2.30
C SER A 35 -72.99 -6.67 1.69
N TRP A 36 -72.05 -7.46 2.19
CA TRP A 36 -71.86 -8.86 1.80
C TRP A 36 -71.33 -9.66 2.98
N TYR A 37 -71.38 -10.97 2.86
CA TYR A 37 -70.87 -11.91 3.84
C TYR A 37 -70.18 -13.09 3.14
N THR A 38 -69.06 -13.55 3.70
CA THR A 38 -68.38 -14.76 3.25
C THR A 38 -68.23 -15.74 4.41
N GLU A 39 -68.12 -17.03 4.10
CA GLU A 39 -67.94 -18.09 5.10
C GLU A 39 -66.71 -17.87 6.00
N ALA A 40 -65.68 -17.15 5.52
CA ALA A 40 -64.48 -16.84 6.29
C ALA A 40 -64.75 -15.98 7.54
N GLY A 41 -65.90 -15.30 7.62
CA GLY A 41 -66.35 -14.53 8.77
C GLY A 41 -65.66 -13.17 8.93
N GLY A 42 -66.41 -12.17 9.42
CA GLY A 42 -65.91 -10.81 9.67
C GLY A 42 -66.16 -9.83 8.50
N PHE A 43 -65.92 -8.54 8.76
CA PHE A 43 -65.99 -7.46 7.76
C PHE A 43 -64.61 -7.18 7.11
N ALA A 44 -63.56 -7.85 7.58
CA ALA A 44 -62.22 -7.81 7.02
C ALA A 44 -62.07 -9.01 6.09
N HIS A 45 -61.64 -8.79 4.85
CA HIS A 45 -61.39 -9.80 3.81
C HIS A 45 -60.24 -10.79 4.13
N ASN A 46 -60.12 -11.23 5.38
CA ASN A 46 -59.06 -12.11 5.86
C ASN A 46 -59.55 -13.57 5.82
N ASN A 47 -58.64 -14.52 5.63
CA ASN A 47 -58.92 -15.96 5.66
C ASN A 47 -59.65 -16.55 4.44
N LEU A 48 -59.48 -15.95 3.26
CA LEU A 48 -59.94 -16.53 1.99
C LEU A 48 -58.95 -17.58 1.46
N VAL A 49 -58.77 -18.70 2.16
CA VAL A 49 -57.87 -19.80 1.76
C VAL A 49 -58.64 -21.12 1.64
N ARG A 50 -58.46 -21.88 0.56
CA ARG A 50 -59.15 -23.18 0.33
C ARG A 50 -58.24 -24.22 -0.32
N ASN A 51 -58.49 -25.50 -0.06
CA ASN A 51 -57.89 -26.57 -0.86
C ASN A 51 -58.67 -26.73 -2.18
N ALA A 52 -58.00 -27.12 -3.26
CA ALA A 52 -58.67 -27.52 -4.49
C ALA A 52 -59.63 -28.69 -4.21
N GLY A 53 -60.89 -28.52 -4.63
CA GLY A 53 -62.00 -29.42 -4.34
C GLY A 53 -62.86 -29.00 -3.14
N GLU A 54 -62.47 -27.98 -2.39
CA GLU A 54 -63.31 -27.37 -1.35
C GLU A 54 -64.18 -26.23 -1.92
N SER A 55 -65.26 -25.92 -1.21
CA SER A 55 -66.13 -24.80 -1.53
C SER A 55 -66.05 -23.66 -0.51
N MET A 56 -66.54 -22.49 -0.91
CA MET A 56 -66.80 -21.36 -0.01
C MET A 56 -68.13 -20.70 -0.37
N ALA A 57 -68.88 -20.32 0.66
CA ALA A 57 -70.13 -19.58 0.51
C ALA A 57 -69.91 -18.06 0.47
N PHE A 58 -70.63 -17.39 -0.43
CA PHE A 58 -70.69 -15.93 -0.57
C PHE A 58 -72.14 -15.48 -0.58
N MET A 59 -72.42 -14.36 0.07
CA MET A 59 -73.77 -13.81 0.17
C MET A 59 -73.73 -12.31 -0.04
N ASP A 60 -74.55 -11.82 -0.96
CA ASP A 60 -74.84 -10.40 -1.11
C ASP A 60 -76.00 -10.03 -0.16
N LEU A 61 -75.75 -9.06 0.71
CA LEU A 61 -76.70 -8.53 1.69
C LEU A 61 -77.20 -7.13 1.31
N SER A 62 -76.79 -6.62 0.15
CA SER A 62 -77.08 -5.27 -0.31
C SER A 62 -78.59 -5.04 -0.50
N GLN A 63 -79.04 -3.79 -0.32
CA GLN A 63 -80.44 -3.38 -0.38
C GLN A 63 -80.62 -2.21 -1.34
N GLY A 64 -81.79 -2.10 -1.96
CA GLY A 64 -82.08 -1.03 -2.93
C GLY A 64 -81.20 -1.10 -4.19
N ILE A 65 -80.88 -2.33 -4.63
CA ILE A 65 -80.06 -2.63 -5.80
C ILE A 65 -80.91 -2.58 -7.08
N TYR A 66 -80.33 -2.06 -8.17
CA TYR A 66 -80.86 -2.16 -9.53
C TYR A 66 -80.55 -3.51 -10.18
N SER A 67 -79.30 -3.97 -10.09
CA SER A 67 -78.85 -5.29 -10.53
C SER A 67 -77.68 -5.78 -9.69
N HIS A 68 -77.61 -7.09 -9.46
CA HIS A 68 -76.46 -7.75 -8.84
C HIS A 68 -76.06 -8.96 -9.68
N GLU A 69 -74.77 -9.28 -9.71
CA GLU A 69 -74.22 -10.45 -10.39
C GLU A 69 -72.95 -10.92 -9.69
N TRP A 70 -72.86 -12.24 -9.46
CA TRP A 70 -71.62 -12.93 -9.12
C TRP A 70 -70.95 -13.43 -10.39
N VAL A 71 -69.63 -13.25 -10.53
CA VAL A 71 -68.84 -13.74 -11.66
C VAL A 71 -67.63 -14.51 -11.15
N LEU A 72 -67.41 -15.72 -11.66
CA LEU A 72 -66.29 -16.59 -11.30
C LEU A 72 -65.18 -16.55 -12.36
N ASP A 73 -63.94 -16.68 -11.91
CA ASP A 73 -62.83 -17.04 -12.78
C ASP A 73 -63.01 -18.43 -13.40
N SER A 74 -62.42 -18.62 -14.58
CA SER A 74 -62.52 -19.87 -15.34
C SER A 74 -61.98 -21.06 -14.54
N GLY A 75 -62.72 -22.18 -14.56
CA GLY A 75 -62.33 -23.41 -13.87
C GLY A 75 -63.05 -23.61 -12.54
N ASN A 76 -63.73 -22.61 -11.98
CA ASN A 76 -64.53 -22.75 -10.77
C ASN A 76 -66.02 -22.91 -11.08
N PHE A 77 -66.79 -23.47 -10.15
CA PHE A 77 -68.20 -23.83 -10.38
C PHE A 77 -69.13 -23.38 -9.27
N PHE A 78 -70.33 -22.92 -9.62
CA PHE A 78 -71.41 -22.79 -8.66
C PHE A 78 -71.99 -24.16 -8.31
N ILE A 79 -72.18 -24.44 -7.02
CA ILE A 79 -72.72 -25.70 -6.51
C ILE A 79 -73.98 -25.51 -5.66
N GLU A 80 -74.84 -26.52 -5.62
CA GLU A 80 -75.99 -26.55 -4.69
C GLU A 80 -75.52 -26.69 -3.23
N GLY A 81 -76.27 -26.11 -2.28
CA GLY A 81 -75.88 -26.05 -0.86
C GLY A 81 -76.24 -27.26 0.02
N ASN A 82 -76.78 -28.35 -0.54
CA ASN A 82 -77.33 -29.49 0.22
C ASN A 82 -76.38 -30.71 0.25
N TYR A 83 -75.07 -30.50 0.40
CA TYR A 83 -74.08 -31.57 0.56
C TYR A 83 -73.75 -31.79 2.04
N ILE A 84 -73.33 -33.01 2.39
CA ILE A 84 -72.82 -33.37 3.72
C ILE A 84 -71.30 -33.50 3.69
N LYS A 85 -70.68 -33.42 4.88
CA LYS A 85 -69.22 -33.56 5.02
C LYS A 85 -68.77 -34.92 4.46
N GLY A 86 -67.88 -34.90 3.48
CA GLY A 86 -67.29 -36.08 2.85
C GLY A 86 -67.83 -36.42 1.46
N ASP A 87 -68.85 -35.70 0.99
CA ASP A 87 -69.33 -35.81 -0.40
C ASP A 87 -68.29 -35.25 -1.39
N ASP A 88 -68.27 -35.77 -2.62
CA ASP A 88 -67.55 -35.12 -3.73
C ASP A 88 -68.40 -33.96 -4.25
N LEU A 89 -67.92 -32.73 -4.03
CA LEU A 89 -68.65 -31.51 -4.37
C LEU A 89 -68.88 -31.35 -5.89
N ARG A 90 -68.16 -32.11 -6.73
CA ARG A 90 -68.38 -32.11 -8.19
C ARG A 90 -69.76 -32.63 -8.58
N ASP A 91 -70.37 -33.48 -7.75
CA ASP A 91 -71.71 -34.02 -8.00
C ASP A 91 -72.82 -32.97 -7.79
N TYR A 92 -72.49 -31.82 -7.19
CA TYR A 92 -73.41 -30.75 -6.85
C TYR A 92 -73.30 -29.53 -7.76
N ILE A 93 -72.48 -29.61 -8.82
CA ILE A 93 -72.33 -28.54 -9.81
C ILE A 93 -73.68 -28.24 -10.46
N ILE A 94 -74.11 -26.98 -10.39
CA ILE A 94 -75.36 -26.52 -10.99
C ILE A 94 -75.21 -26.60 -12.52
N PRO A 95 -75.96 -27.46 -13.23
CA PRO A 95 -75.83 -27.59 -14.68
C PRO A 95 -76.14 -26.28 -15.39
N GLU A 96 -75.36 -25.96 -16.44
CA GLU A 96 -75.54 -24.76 -17.27
C GLU A 96 -75.43 -23.40 -16.53
N SER A 97 -74.95 -23.39 -15.27
CA SER A 97 -74.78 -22.15 -14.49
C SER A 97 -73.78 -21.15 -15.10
N GLY A 98 -72.88 -21.60 -15.97
CA GLY A 98 -71.86 -20.76 -16.58
C GLY A 98 -70.91 -20.16 -15.53
N SER A 99 -70.35 -18.98 -15.82
CA SER A 99 -69.48 -18.24 -14.89
C SER A 99 -70.21 -17.19 -14.07
N ASN A 100 -71.53 -17.00 -14.28
CA ASN A 100 -72.29 -15.89 -13.70
C ASN A 100 -73.51 -16.38 -12.92
N SER A 101 -73.87 -15.70 -11.83
CA SER A 101 -75.07 -16.01 -11.06
C SER A 101 -75.77 -14.74 -10.57
N SER A 102 -77.10 -14.73 -10.67
CA SER A 102 -77.97 -13.70 -10.09
C SER A 102 -78.61 -14.15 -8.77
N GLU A 103 -78.07 -15.18 -8.11
CA GLU A 103 -78.53 -15.58 -6.78
C GLU A 103 -77.87 -14.70 -5.70
N TYR A 104 -78.63 -14.30 -4.68
CA TYR A 104 -78.08 -13.50 -3.58
C TYR A 104 -77.10 -14.31 -2.71
N SER A 105 -77.14 -15.64 -2.78
CA SER A 105 -76.20 -16.52 -2.07
C SER A 105 -75.69 -17.58 -3.03
N VAL A 106 -74.37 -17.70 -3.12
CA VAL A 106 -73.69 -18.66 -3.99
C VAL A 106 -72.71 -19.50 -3.18
N ASN A 107 -72.62 -20.78 -3.51
CA ASN A 107 -71.53 -21.64 -3.06
C ASN A 107 -70.62 -21.90 -4.26
N VAL A 108 -69.33 -21.58 -4.11
CA VAL A 108 -68.34 -21.71 -5.17
C VAL A 108 -67.43 -22.88 -4.83
N LEU A 109 -67.37 -23.88 -5.72
CA LEU A 109 -66.37 -24.93 -5.72
C LEU A 109 -65.12 -24.45 -6.45
N PHE A 110 -63.99 -24.49 -5.76
CA PHE A 110 -62.69 -24.14 -6.33
C PHE A 110 -61.97 -25.40 -6.80
N THR A 111 -61.59 -25.49 -8.07
CA THR A 111 -60.84 -26.67 -8.56
C THR A 111 -59.45 -26.33 -9.10
N GLU A 112 -59.17 -25.05 -9.35
CA GLU A 112 -57.89 -24.58 -9.86
C GLU A 112 -57.07 -23.94 -8.74
N ALA A 113 -55.79 -24.32 -8.64
CA ALA A 113 -54.87 -23.73 -7.66
C ALA A 113 -54.46 -22.31 -8.07
N GLY A 114 -54.06 -21.49 -7.09
CA GLY A 114 -53.69 -20.09 -7.27
C GLY A 114 -54.73 -19.13 -6.68
N LEU A 115 -54.59 -17.84 -6.96
CA LEU A 115 -55.57 -16.84 -6.56
C LEU A 115 -56.77 -16.90 -7.51
N GLN A 116 -57.93 -17.28 -6.97
CA GLN A 116 -59.19 -17.44 -7.71
C GLN A 116 -60.15 -16.31 -7.36
N GLY A 117 -60.58 -15.54 -8.35
CA GLY A 117 -61.50 -14.42 -8.20
C GLY A 117 -62.97 -14.83 -8.15
N VAL A 118 -63.67 -14.31 -7.14
CA VAL A 118 -65.14 -14.29 -7.06
C VAL A 118 -65.56 -12.83 -7.07
N ARG A 119 -66.07 -12.34 -8.20
CA ARG A 119 -66.43 -10.94 -8.41
C ARG A 119 -67.90 -10.70 -8.09
N LEU A 120 -68.18 -9.65 -7.31
CA LEU A 120 -69.52 -9.12 -7.05
C LEU A 120 -69.67 -7.79 -7.79
N ASN A 121 -70.63 -7.73 -8.73
CA ASN A 121 -70.99 -6.52 -9.44
C ASN A 121 -72.40 -6.07 -9.02
N ASN A 122 -72.48 -4.98 -8.28
CA ASN A 122 -73.74 -4.40 -7.81
C ASN A 122 -73.95 -3.00 -8.39
N VAL A 123 -75.12 -2.76 -8.97
CA VAL A 123 -75.55 -1.47 -9.49
C VAL A 123 -76.73 -0.98 -8.64
N PHE A 124 -76.70 0.27 -8.20
CA PHE A 124 -77.63 0.89 -7.25
C PHE A 124 -78.28 2.13 -7.83
N TYR A 125 -79.48 2.43 -7.36
CA TYR A 125 -80.21 3.65 -7.72
C TYR A 125 -79.68 4.90 -7.01
N ASN A 126 -79.12 4.75 -5.82
CA ASN A 126 -78.58 5.83 -4.98
C ASN A 126 -77.09 5.57 -4.70
N PRO A 127 -76.27 6.60 -4.40
CA PRO A 127 -74.89 6.40 -4.00
C PRO A 127 -74.81 5.58 -2.71
N VAL A 128 -73.89 4.62 -2.68
CA VAL A 128 -73.61 3.76 -1.51
C VAL A 128 -72.12 3.75 -1.23
N THR A 129 -71.76 3.50 0.03
CA THR A 129 -70.38 3.32 0.47
C THR A 129 -70.35 2.12 1.40
N TYR A 130 -69.55 1.11 1.05
CA TYR A 130 -69.24 0.02 1.97
C TYR A 130 -68.23 0.51 3.00
N ILE A 131 -68.46 0.18 4.27
CA ILE A 131 -67.53 0.46 5.37
C ILE A 131 -67.25 -0.86 6.09
N GLY A 132 -66.16 -1.52 5.72
CA GLY A 132 -65.63 -2.68 6.42
C GLY A 132 -64.69 -2.27 7.55
N LEU A 133 -64.49 -3.16 8.52
CA LEU A 133 -63.38 -3.05 9.48
C LEU A 133 -62.25 -3.92 8.95
N GLY A 134 -61.08 -3.35 8.69
CA GLY A 134 -59.87 -4.06 8.26
C GLY A 134 -59.20 -4.86 9.38
N SER A 135 -58.18 -5.64 9.03
CA SER A 135 -57.39 -6.50 9.95
C SER A 135 -56.79 -5.75 11.15
N GLU A 136 -56.43 -4.48 10.98
CA GLU A 136 -55.80 -3.65 12.02
C GLU A 136 -56.79 -2.70 12.73
N GLY A 137 -58.09 -2.81 12.45
CA GLY A 137 -59.13 -1.96 13.03
C GLY A 137 -59.38 -0.64 12.29
N ASP A 138 -58.70 -0.40 11.16
CA ASP A 138 -58.97 0.72 10.26
C ASP A 138 -60.20 0.46 9.39
N ALA A 139 -60.90 1.53 8.97
CA ALA A 139 -62.05 1.39 8.08
C ALA A 139 -61.60 1.11 6.64
N ASP A 140 -61.96 -0.06 6.09
CA ASP A 140 -61.80 -0.42 4.68
C ASP A 140 -63.05 0.06 3.92
N THR A 141 -62.95 1.23 3.27
CA THR A 141 -64.09 1.88 2.63
C THR A 141 -64.07 1.73 1.12
N LEU A 142 -65.17 1.22 0.54
CA LEU A 142 -65.36 1.14 -0.91
C LEU A 142 -66.56 2.01 -1.33
N GLU A 143 -66.31 3.08 -2.07
CA GLU A 143 -67.34 3.99 -2.56
C GLU A 143 -67.85 3.58 -3.95
N ALA A 144 -69.16 3.73 -4.18
CA ALA A 144 -69.74 3.43 -5.49
C ALA A 144 -69.34 4.46 -6.54
N PHE A 145 -69.05 3.99 -7.76
CA PHE A 145 -68.75 4.82 -8.91
C PHE A 145 -70.03 5.19 -9.68
N GLN A 146 -70.22 6.47 -10.03
CA GLN A 146 -71.37 6.88 -10.84
C GLN A 146 -71.13 6.60 -12.33
N ARG A 147 -71.97 5.76 -12.91
CA ARG A 147 -71.98 5.41 -14.33
C ARG A 147 -72.58 6.51 -15.21
N PRO A 148 -72.28 6.53 -16.53
CA PRO A 148 -72.84 7.52 -17.47
C PRO A 148 -74.37 7.51 -17.59
N ASP A 149 -75.02 6.39 -17.25
CA ASP A 149 -76.47 6.22 -17.21
C ASP A 149 -77.11 6.78 -15.91
N GLY A 150 -76.30 7.32 -15.01
CA GLY A 150 -76.73 7.93 -13.75
C GLY A 150 -76.81 6.97 -12.56
N MET A 151 -76.56 5.67 -12.78
CA MET A 151 -76.58 4.62 -11.74
C MET A 151 -75.25 4.56 -10.98
N TRP A 152 -75.24 3.93 -9.81
CA TRP A 152 -74.05 3.82 -8.95
C TRP A 152 -73.56 2.38 -8.88
N GLU A 153 -72.27 2.12 -9.07
CA GLU A 153 -71.72 0.76 -9.19
C GLU A 153 -70.67 0.47 -8.11
N ILE A 154 -70.81 -0.67 -7.45
CA ILE A 154 -69.77 -1.32 -6.65
C ILE A 154 -69.34 -2.57 -7.41
N ASP A 155 -68.06 -2.61 -7.77
CA ASP A 155 -67.46 -3.72 -8.50
C ASP A 155 -66.23 -4.21 -7.75
N THR A 156 -66.38 -5.31 -7.02
CA THR A 156 -65.34 -5.84 -6.13
C THR A 156 -65.07 -7.32 -6.41
N THR A 157 -63.85 -7.78 -6.13
CA THR A 157 -63.43 -9.17 -6.34
C THR A 157 -62.81 -9.73 -5.07
N PHE A 158 -63.36 -10.84 -4.59
CA PHE A 158 -62.81 -11.64 -3.50
C PHE A 158 -61.79 -12.62 -4.08
N TYR A 159 -60.52 -12.45 -3.75
CA TYR A 159 -59.48 -13.40 -4.15
C TYR A 159 -59.36 -14.51 -3.11
N VAL A 160 -59.75 -15.72 -3.49
CA VAL A 160 -59.56 -16.92 -2.69
C VAL A 160 -58.25 -17.58 -3.09
N ASP A 161 -57.37 -17.76 -2.12
CA ASP A 161 -56.09 -18.43 -2.30
C ASP A 161 -56.25 -19.95 -2.21
N VAL A 162 -56.19 -20.61 -3.38
CA VAL A 162 -56.46 -22.04 -3.51
C VAL A 162 -55.17 -22.83 -3.61
N TYR A 163 -54.89 -23.69 -2.63
CA TYR A 163 -53.70 -24.56 -2.62
C TYR A 163 -54.04 -26.00 -3.03
N THR A 164 -53.02 -26.77 -3.36
CA THR A 164 -53.12 -28.19 -3.73
C THR A 164 -52.16 -29.02 -2.87
N ALA A 165 -52.10 -30.34 -3.11
CA ALA A 165 -51.12 -31.20 -2.47
C ALA A 165 -49.70 -30.66 -2.65
N LEU A 166 -48.92 -30.70 -1.58
CA LEU A 166 -47.52 -30.26 -1.57
C LEU A 166 -46.65 -31.32 -2.26
N GLU A 167 -45.81 -30.92 -3.20
CA GLU A 167 -44.80 -31.79 -3.82
C GLU A 167 -43.39 -31.25 -3.54
N PRO A 168 -42.73 -31.73 -2.48
CA PRO A 168 -41.36 -31.34 -2.17
C PRO A 168 -40.41 -31.63 -3.32
N ARG A 169 -39.52 -30.68 -3.60
CA ARG A 169 -38.43 -30.82 -4.57
C ARG A 169 -37.15 -30.22 -4.02
N VAL A 170 -36.06 -30.98 -4.09
CA VAL A 170 -34.75 -30.59 -3.56
C VAL A 170 -33.70 -30.64 -4.66
N GLN A 171 -32.81 -29.65 -4.67
CA GLN A 171 -31.63 -29.62 -5.52
C GLN A 171 -30.37 -29.66 -4.64
N ILE A 172 -29.40 -30.48 -5.03
CA ILE A 172 -28.10 -30.59 -4.38
C ILE A 172 -27.03 -30.09 -5.34
N GLU A 173 -26.20 -29.16 -4.88
CA GLU A 173 -25.14 -28.55 -5.68
C GLU A 173 -23.76 -28.68 -5.01
N SER A 174 -22.72 -28.86 -5.81
CA SER A 174 -21.32 -28.84 -5.37
C SER A 174 -20.46 -28.12 -6.39
N ASN A 175 -19.61 -27.20 -5.94
CA ASN A 175 -18.73 -26.39 -6.79
C ASN A 175 -19.48 -25.69 -7.95
N GLY A 176 -20.68 -25.16 -7.66
CA GLY A 176 -21.54 -24.43 -8.61
C GLY A 176 -22.23 -25.30 -9.66
N LYS A 177 -22.19 -26.63 -9.51
CA LYS A 177 -22.87 -27.58 -10.39
C LYS A 177 -23.93 -28.36 -9.63
N VAL A 178 -25.11 -28.50 -10.23
CA VAL A 178 -26.18 -29.39 -9.76
C VAL A 178 -25.73 -30.84 -9.92
N ILE A 179 -25.62 -31.54 -8.80
CA ILE A 179 -25.21 -32.95 -8.76
C ILE A 179 -26.40 -33.88 -8.54
N ALA A 180 -27.50 -33.39 -7.94
CA ALA A 180 -28.76 -34.14 -7.87
C ALA A 180 -30.00 -33.23 -7.84
N GLU A 181 -31.09 -33.70 -8.42
CA GLU A 181 -32.45 -33.14 -8.26
C GLU A 181 -33.39 -34.25 -7.80
N ILE A 182 -34.16 -33.98 -6.75
CA ILE A 182 -34.99 -34.96 -6.05
C ILE A 182 -36.42 -34.46 -6.02
N SER A 183 -37.36 -35.34 -6.36
CA SER A 183 -38.80 -35.15 -6.12
C SER A 183 -39.34 -36.33 -5.29
N VAL A 184 -40.65 -36.30 -4.99
CA VAL A 184 -41.33 -37.33 -4.20
C VAL A 184 -41.15 -38.75 -4.76
N ASP A 185 -41.04 -38.89 -6.09
CA ASP A 185 -40.99 -40.21 -6.73
C ASP A 185 -39.72 -40.46 -7.56
N THR A 186 -38.93 -39.42 -7.87
CA THR A 186 -37.80 -39.54 -8.80
C THR A 186 -36.54 -38.82 -8.33
N ILE A 187 -35.40 -39.34 -8.75
CA ILE A 187 -34.07 -38.76 -8.55
C ILE A 187 -33.41 -38.58 -9.92
N TYR A 188 -32.83 -37.41 -10.16
CA TYR A 188 -31.94 -37.12 -11.27
C TYR A 188 -30.53 -36.92 -10.70
N ILE A 189 -29.53 -37.65 -11.20
CA ILE A 189 -28.13 -37.48 -10.81
C ILE A 189 -27.37 -37.01 -12.03
N ASP A 190 -26.59 -35.94 -11.90
CA ASP A 190 -25.77 -35.38 -12.99
C ASP A 190 -26.54 -35.11 -14.30
N GLY A 191 -27.84 -34.80 -14.22
CA GLY A 191 -28.68 -34.53 -15.39
C GLY A 191 -28.98 -35.78 -16.25
N GLN A 192 -28.83 -36.98 -15.70
CA GLN A 192 -29.24 -38.24 -16.33
C GLN A 192 -30.76 -38.47 -16.24
N GLU A 193 -31.25 -39.53 -16.92
CA GLU A 193 -32.66 -39.93 -16.89
C GLU A 193 -33.17 -40.20 -15.46
N PRO A 194 -34.44 -39.87 -15.15
CA PRO A 194 -35.00 -40.04 -13.82
C PRO A 194 -35.02 -41.50 -13.40
N THR A 195 -34.58 -41.74 -12.17
CA THR A 195 -34.66 -43.05 -11.52
C THR A 195 -35.77 -43.01 -10.47
N LEU A 196 -36.68 -43.98 -10.52
CA LEU A 196 -37.67 -44.20 -9.46
C LEU A 196 -36.97 -44.77 -8.22
N TYR A 197 -37.39 -44.33 -7.04
CA TYR A 197 -36.87 -44.85 -5.77
C TYR A 197 -38.00 -45.30 -4.86
N ASP A 198 -37.66 -46.19 -3.92
CA ASP A 198 -38.57 -46.58 -2.84
C ASP A 198 -38.29 -45.70 -1.61
N PRO A 199 -39.24 -44.85 -1.17
CA PRO A 199 -39.06 -44.02 0.01
C PRO A 199 -39.02 -44.83 1.32
N GLU A 200 -39.49 -46.08 1.32
CA GLU A 200 -39.48 -46.98 2.49
C GLU A 200 -38.23 -47.88 2.57
N ASP A 201 -37.49 -48.04 1.47
CA ASP A 201 -36.29 -48.88 1.39
C ASP A 201 -35.03 -48.12 0.99
N ASN A 202 -34.31 -47.63 2.01
CA ASN A 202 -33.05 -46.90 1.83
C ASN A 202 -31.86 -47.75 1.37
N THR A 203 -32.00 -49.07 1.23
CA THR A 203 -30.93 -49.93 0.70
C THR A 203 -30.79 -49.82 -0.82
N THR A 204 -31.79 -49.23 -1.48
CA THR A 204 -31.83 -49.03 -2.93
C THR A 204 -31.36 -47.64 -3.36
N TRP A 205 -31.09 -46.75 -2.40
CA TRP A 205 -30.77 -45.36 -2.68
C TRP A 205 -29.36 -45.23 -3.29
N PRO A 206 -29.20 -44.40 -4.34
CA PRO A 206 -27.91 -44.22 -4.99
C PRO A 206 -26.90 -43.51 -4.08
N SER A 207 -25.63 -43.89 -4.22
CA SER A 207 -24.52 -43.25 -3.52
C SER A 207 -23.93 -42.12 -4.36
N LEU A 208 -23.61 -41.00 -3.71
CA LEU A 208 -23.02 -39.82 -4.33
C LEU A 208 -21.71 -39.45 -3.63
N THR A 209 -20.61 -39.50 -4.38
CA THR A 209 -19.32 -39.04 -3.89
C THR A 209 -19.32 -37.53 -3.77
N VAL A 210 -18.93 -37.03 -2.60
CA VAL A 210 -18.93 -35.60 -2.30
C VAL A 210 -17.60 -35.16 -1.68
N PRO A 211 -17.16 -33.91 -1.90
CA PRO A 211 -15.90 -33.46 -1.34
C PRO A 211 -15.98 -33.32 0.18
N LEU A 212 -15.06 -33.97 0.88
CA LEU A 212 -14.91 -33.80 2.32
C LEU A 212 -14.37 -32.39 2.60
N GLY A 213 -15.12 -31.66 3.42
CA GLY A 213 -14.69 -30.38 3.93
C GLY A 213 -14.85 -29.18 2.98
N GLU A 214 -15.40 -29.40 1.79
CA GLU A 214 -15.87 -28.35 0.89
C GLU A 214 -17.39 -28.15 1.06
N GLY A 215 -17.90 -27.02 0.55
CA GLY A 215 -19.32 -26.65 0.65
C GLY A 215 -20.21 -27.39 -0.36
N ILE A 216 -21.39 -27.80 0.09
CA ILE A 216 -22.45 -28.44 -0.69
C ILE A 216 -23.77 -27.78 -0.34
N ILE A 217 -24.55 -27.41 -1.36
CA ILE A 217 -25.77 -26.64 -1.18
C ILE A 217 -26.97 -27.56 -1.27
N TYR A 218 -27.88 -27.45 -0.31
CA TYR A 218 -29.20 -28.05 -0.30
C TYR A 218 -30.21 -26.94 -0.57
N ARG A 219 -31.00 -27.06 -1.62
CA ARG A 219 -31.97 -26.04 -2.02
C ARG A 219 -33.36 -26.63 -2.15
N ASP A 220 -34.35 -25.99 -1.52
CA ASP A 220 -35.77 -26.24 -1.76
C ASP A 220 -36.20 -25.49 -3.04
N VAL A 221 -36.68 -26.23 -4.03
CA VAL A 221 -37.18 -25.71 -5.30
C VAL A 221 -38.66 -26.07 -5.51
N SER A 222 -39.38 -26.32 -4.42
CA SER A 222 -40.80 -26.69 -4.44
C SER A 222 -41.69 -25.54 -4.92
N ILE A 223 -42.42 -25.77 -6.02
CA ILE A 223 -43.39 -24.80 -6.56
C ILE A 223 -44.84 -25.27 -6.41
N VAL A 224 -45.08 -26.58 -6.31
CA VAL A 224 -46.43 -27.17 -6.25
C VAL A 224 -46.95 -27.12 -4.82
N GLY A 225 -48.21 -26.69 -4.67
CA GLY A 225 -48.83 -26.46 -3.36
C GLY A 225 -48.33 -25.20 -2.64
N ARG A 226 -47.32 -24.50 -3.19
CA ARG A 226 -46.77 -23.21 -2.70
C ARG A 226 -46.44 -23.26 -1.19
N PRO A 227 -45.46 -24.06 -0.77
CA PRO A 227 -45.07 -24.10 0.64
C PRO A 227 -44.57 -22.73 1.10
N GLU A 228 -44.80 -22.43 2.38
CA GLU A 228 -44.32 -21.21 3.06
C GLU A 228 -43.28 -21.56 4.12
N VAL A 229 -43.48 -22.70 4.77
CA VAL A 229 -42.59 -23.22 5.82
C VAL A 229 -41.85 -24.43 5.29
N ARG A 230 -40.60 -24.55 5.73
CA ARG A 230 -39.72 -25.69 5.48
C ARG A 230 -39.01 -26.06 6.78
N GLU A 231 -38.68 -27.34 6.94
CA GLU A 231 -37.92 -27.89 8.07
C GLU A 231 -36.94 -28.94 7.54
N TRP A 232 -35.65 -28.66 7.61
CA TRP A 232 -34.59 -29.57 7.22
C TRP A 232 -34.10 -30.45 8.38
N ILE A 233 -33.83 -31.71 8.07
CA ILE A 233 -33.06 -32.62 8.93
C ILE A 233 -31.83 -33.06 8.13
N PHE A 234 -30.66 -32.62 8.56
CA PHE A 234 -29.38 -32.89 7.89
C PHE A 234 -28.71 -34.19 8.38
N PRO A 235 -27.71 -34.71 7.63
CA PRO A 235 -26.83 -35.77 8.12
C PRO A 235 -26.13 -35.38 9.45
N LYS A 236 -25.54 -36.35 10.16
CA LYS A 236 -24.92 -36.09 11.48
C LYS A 236 -23.50 -35.54 11.37
N SER A 237 -22.76 -35.97 10.34
CA SER A 237 -21.34 -35.63 10.15
C SER A 237 -21.18 -34.40 9.24
N ILE A 238 -21.99 -33.38 9.48
CA ILE A 238 -21.99 -32.12 8.72
C ILE A 238 -21.88 -30.91 9.65
N GLU A 239 -21.36 -29.83 9.10
CA GLU A 239 -21.35 -28.49 9.67
C GLU A 239 -22.11 -27.56 8.72
N ILE A 240 -22.99 -26.72 9.26
CA ILE A 240 -23.68 -25.70 8.47
C ILE A 240 -22.73 -24.51 8.32
N ILE A 241 -22.42 -24.12 7.08
CA ILE A 241 -21.46 -23.04 6.80
C ILE A 241 -22.13 -21.76 6.33
N ASP A 242 -23.30 -21.83 5.70
CA ASP A 242 -24.09 -20.67 5.26
C ASP A 242 -25.56 -21.06 5.02
N PHE A 243 -26.49 -20.10 5.01
CA PHE A 243 -27.88 -20.30 4.58
C PHE A 243 -28.54 -18.99 4.13
N GLU A 244 -29.52 -19.09 3.24
CA GLU A 244 -30.30 -17.94 2.79
C GLU A 244 -31.39 -17.58 3.82
N ALA A 245 -31.36 -16.36 4.35
CA ALA A 245 -32.38 -15.87 5.27
C ALA A 245 -33.39 -14.99 4.52
N GLU A 246 -34.66 -15.39 4.51
CA GLU A 246 -35.79 -14.59 4.02
C GLU A 246 -36.31 -13.64 5.11
N SER A 247 -36.03 -13.95 6.38
CA SER A 247 -36.34 -13.12 7.55
C SER A 247 -35.17 -13.08 8.55
N ALA A 248 -35.15 -12.06 9.41
CA ALA A 248 -34.11 -11.91 10.44
C ALA A 248 -34.16 -12.98 11.55
N GLN A 249 -35.15 -13.87 11.54
CA GLN A 249 -35.35 -14.93 12.54
C GLN A 249 -35.14 -16.33 11.96
N ASP A 250 -34.82 -16.44 10.66
CA ASP A 250 -34.66 -17.73 10.02
C ASP A 250 -33.45 -18.47 10.59
N GLN A 251 -33.65 -19.76 10.80
CA GLN A 251 -32.58 -20.71 11.08
C GLN A 251 -32.34 -21.51 9.80
N ALA A 252 -31.16 -22.12 9.67
CA ALA A 252 -30.84 -22.95 8.51
C ALA A 252 -31.90 -24.03 8.27
N GLU A 253 -32.48 -24.57 9.34
CA GLU A 253 -33.55 -25.55 9.30
C GLU A 253 -34.80 -25.06 8.55
N ASN A 254 -35.03 -23.75 8.43
CA ASN A 254 -36.18 -23.17 7.74
C ASN A 254 -35.80 -22.39 6.46
N SER A 255 -34.57 -22.51 6.00
CA SER A 255 -34.07 -21.74 4.85
C SER A 255 -34.40 -22.40 3.50
N PRO A 256 -34.67 -21.63 2.42
CA PRO A 256 -34.74 -22.17 1.06
C PRO A 256 -33.41 -22.78 0.58
N GLU A 257 -32.28 -22.34 1.13
CA GLU A 257 -30.95 -22.73 0.67
C GLU A 257 -29.99 -22.86 1.87
N VAL A 258 -29.38 -24.03 2.04
CA VAL A 258 -28.42 -24.29 3.11
C VAL A 258 -27.14 -24.85 2.55
N THR A 259 -26.02 -24.20 2.86
CA THR A 259 -24.68 -24.69 2.53
C THR A 259 -24.10 -25.48 3.70
N LEU A 260 -23.69 -26.71 3.42
CA LEU A 260 -23.18 -27.69 4.36
C LEU A 260 -21.76 -28.11 4.02
N LYS A 261 -21.00 -28.54 5.03
CA LYS A 261 -19.67 -29.11 4.89
C LYS A 261 -19.60 -30.46 5.60
N PHE A 262 -19.17 -31.51 4.90
CA PHE A 262 -18.93 -32.81 5.53
C PHE A 262 -17.64 -32.79 6.36
N THR A 263 -17.69 -33.32 7.58
CA THR A 263 -16.56 -33.28 8.55
C THR A 263 -15.90 -34.64 8.79
N ALA A 264 -16.47 -35.73 8.27
CA ALA A 264 -15.88 -37.07 8.35
C ALA A 264 -16.11 -37.89 7.07
N MET A 265 -15.13 -38.74 6.70
CA MET A 265 -15.28 -39.74 5.62
C MET A 265 -16.09 -40.93 6.11
N LYS A 266 -17.40 -40.74 6.20
CA LYS A 266 -18.35 -41.75 6.66
C LYS A 266 -19.60 -41.62 5.82
N GLU A 267 -20.05 -42.74 5.27
CA GLU A 267 -21.31 -42.80 4.53
C GLU A 267 -22.49 -42.40 5.42
N GLU A 268 -23.30 -41.46 4.95
CA GLU A 268 -24.50 -41.00 5.65
C GLU A 268 -25.67 -40.74 4.70
N LEU A 269 -26.88 -40.95 5.20
CA LEU A 269 -28.11 -40.66 4.47
C LEU A 269 -28.28 -39.15 4.31
N GLY A 270 -28.85 -38.72 3.19
CA GLY A 270 -29.02 -37.31 2.85
C GLY A 270 -29.97 -36.50 3.72
N GLY A 271 -30.66 -37.13 4.68
CA GLY A 271 -31.57 -36.42 5.58
C GLY A 271 -33.00 -36.34 5.04
N SER A 272 -33.73 -35.28 5.39
CA SER A 272 -35.11 -35.07 4.91
C SER A 272 -35.50 -33.60 4.94
N ILE A 273 -36.47 -33.22 4.13
CA ILE A 273 -37.17 -31.93 4.20
C ILE A 273 -38.66 -32.17 4.53
N THR A 274 -39.21 -31.33 5.38
CA THR A 274 -40.67 -31.19 5.57
C THR A 274 -41.07 -29.81 5.10
N ILE A 275 -42.03 -29.71 4.18
CA ILE A 275 -42.61 -28.44 3.76
C ILE A 275 -44.06 -28.33 4.23
N ALA A 276 -44.52 -27.12 4.50
CA ALA A 276 -45.88 -26.85 4.93
C ALA A 276 -46.47 -25.60 4.29
N ARG A 277 -47.79 -25.65 4.09
CA ARG A 277 -48.64 -24.52 3.69
C ARG A 277 -49.33 -23.98 4.94
N GLU A 278 -49.30 -22.68 5.16
CA GLU A 278 -50.01 -22.06 6.27
C GLU A 278 -51.41 -21.60 5.86
N LYS A 279 -52.28 -21.49 6.88
CA LYS A 279 -53.50 -20.69 6.87
C LYS A 279 -53.41 -19.76 8.10
N PRO A 280 -54.15 -18.64 8.14
CA PRO A 280 -53.89 -17.55 9.08
C PRO A 280 -53.74 -17.90 10.57
N ASP A 281 -54.30 -19.02 11.04
CA ASP A 281 -54.16 -19.50 12.43
C ASP A 281 -53.74 -20.99 12.56
N ALA A 282 -53.30 -21.67 11.48
CA ALA A 282 -52.91 -23.08 11.55
C ALA A 282 -52.13 -23.55 10.31
N ILE A 283 -51.54 -24.74 10.39
CA ILE A 283 -50.99 -25.42 9.21
C ILE A 283 -52.15 -25.99 8.39
N ALA A 284 -52.18 -25.66 7.09
CA ALA A 284 -53.19 -26.11 6.14
C ALA A 284 -52.84 -27.48 5.55
N ALA A 285 -51.57 -27.70 5.20
CA ALA A 285 -51.03 -28.96 4.72
C ALA A 285 -49.55 -29.10 5.07
N THR A 286 -49.08 -30.34 5.19
CA THR A 286 -47.66 -30.66 5.39
C THR A 286 -47.29 -31.87 4.57
N GLN A 287 -46.11 -31.86 3.96
CA GLN A 287 -45.54 -33.01 3.28
C GLN A 287 -44.07 -33.16 3.65
N ARG A 288 -43.66 -34.39 4.00
CA ARG A 288 -42.26 -34.74 4.26
C ARG A 288 -41.71 -35.57 3.12
N MET A 289 -40.45 -35.34 2.76
CA MET A 289 -39.68 -36.12 1.80
C MET A 289 -38.30 -36.44 2.40
N SER A 290 -37.96 -37.72 2.46
CA SER A 290 -36.58 -38.14 2.71
C SER A 290 -35.73 -37.80 1.50
N ILE A 291 -34.48 -37.39 1.69
CA ILE A 291 -33.53 -37.17 0.60
C ILE A 291 -32.91 -38.54 0.29
N PRO A 292 -33.29 -39.20 -0.83
CA PRO A 292 -33.00 -40.59 -1.08
C PRO A 292 -31.59 -40.78 -1.66
N LEU A 293 -30.58 -40.25 -0.97
CA LEU A 293 -29.17 -40.31 -1.35
C LEU A 293 -28.33 -40.85 -0.18
N VAL A 294 -27.28 -41.61 -0.52
CA VAL A 294 -26.20 -41.96 0.41
C VAL A 294 -24.97 -41.13 0.04
N PHE A 295 -24.60 -40.18 0.88
CA PHE A 295 -23.38 -39.39 0.65
C PHE A 295 -22.16 -40.19 1.07
N ASP A 296 -21.14 -40.24 0.20
CA ASP A 296 -19.82 -40.81 0.46
C ASP A 296 -18.75 -39.70 0.41
N PRO A 297 -18.43 -39.06 1.56
CA PRO A 297 -17.46 -37.97 1.60
C PRO A 297 -16.02 -38.46 1.38
N GLN A 298 -15.36 -37.90 0.36
CA GLN A 298 -13.97 -38.23 -0.01
C GLN A 298 -13.10 -36.98 0.04
N ILE A 299 -11.90 -37.09 0.61
CA ILE A 299 -10.95 -35.98 0.65
C ILE A 299 -10.16 -35.87 -0.66
N ALA A 300 -9.96 -34.65 -1.14
CA ALA A 300 -9.08 -34.39 -2.27
C ALA A 300 -7.60 -34.67 -1.92
N ASP A 301 -6.82 -35.01 -2.95
CA ASP A 301 -5.37 -35.00 -2.86
C ASP A 301 -4.87 -33.60 -2.51
N VAL A 302 -3.77 -33.55 -1.75
CA VAL A 302 -3.11 -32.28 -1.42
C VAL A 302 -2.57 -31.68 -2.72
N GLN A 303 -2.75 -30.38 -2.92
CA GLN A 303 -2.19 -29.66 -4.06
C GLN A 303 -1.53 -28.36 -3.60
N ALA A 304 -0.26 -28.19 -3.96
CA ALA A 304 0.51 -27.00 -3.62
C ALA A 304 0.06 -25.80 -4.46
N ALA A 305 -0.10 -24.65 -3.82
CA ALA A 305 -0.31 -23.38 -4.48
C ALA A 305 0.50 -22.28 -3.77
N PHE A 306 1.03 -21.33 -4.52
CA PHE A 306 1.86 -20.25 -3.95
C PHE A 306 1.91 -19.01 -4.84
N ALA A 307 2.36 -17.90 -4.25
CA ALA A 307 2.72 -16.68 -4.97
C ALA A 307 4.15 -16.24 -4.64
N VAL A 308 4.78 -15.56 -5.61
CA VAL A 308 6.06 -14.87 -5.46
C VAL A 308 5.82 -13.38 -5.56
N VAL A 309 6.32 -12.61 -4.60
CA VAL A 309 6.14 -11.16 -4.47
C VAL A 309 7.51 -10.48 -4.40
N HIS A 310 7.66 -9.37 -5.11
CA HIS A 310 8.83 -8.51 -5.05
C HIS A 310 8.38 -7.06 -4.90
N LYS A 311 8.85 -6.37 -3.84
CA LYS A 311 8.49 -4.96 -3.52
C LYS A 311 6.97 -4.72 -3.59
N ASP A 312 6.21 -5.57 -2.89
CA ASP A 312 4.73 -5.56 -2.81
C ASP A 312 3.98 -5.84 -4.14
N VAL A 313 4.68 -6.27 -5.19
CA VAL A 313 4.09 -6.66 -6.47
C VAL A 313 4.14 -8.18 -6.64
N VAL A 314 3.00 -8.80 -6.93
CA VAL A 314 2.93 -10.23 -7.27
C VAL A 314 3.57 -10.45 -8.65
N ILE A 315 4.64 -11.24 -8.68
CA ILE A 315 5.43 -11.55 -9.86
C ILE A 315 4.97 -12.85 -10.52
N LEU A 316 4.58 -13.84 -9.69
CA LEU A 316 4.18 -15.17 -10.12
C LEU A 316 3.08 -15.70 -9.19
N THR A 317 2.12 -16.43 -9.75
CA THR A 317 1.12 -17.20 -8.98
C THR A 317 0.98 -18.58 -9.60
N ILE A 318 1.07 -19.61 -8.77
CA ILE A 318 0.85 -21.02 -9.13
C ILE A 318 -0.35 -21.50 -8.32
N ASN A 319 -1.45 -21.81 -9.00
CA ASN A 319 -2.68 -22.33 -8.40
C ASN A 319 -2.60 -23.85 -8.16
N ALA A 320 -3.59 -24.40 -7.47
CA ALA A 320 -3.66 -25.82 -7.12
C ALA A 320 -3.59 -26.74 -8.36
N ASP A 321 -4.30 -26.39 -9.44
CA ASP A 321 -4.33 -27.18 -10.68
C ASP A 321 -3.13 -26.94 -11.62
N ASP A 322 -2.32 -25.91 -11.37
CA ASP A 322 -1.19 -25.56 -12.23
C ASP A 322 -0.05 -26.58 -12.09
N GLN A 323 0.57 -26.96 -13.22
CA GLN A 323 1.70 -27.88 -13.26
C GLN A 323 2.91 -27.19 -13.92
N PRO A 324 3.76 -26.49 -13.13
CA PRO A 324 4.93 -25.81 -13.66
C PRO A 324 5.87 -26.78 -14.40
N THR A 325 6.30 -26.40 -15.59
CA THR A 325 7.28 -27.19 -16.37
C THR A 325 8.68 -27.05 -15.80
N SER A 326 9.46 -28.13 -15.86
CA SER A 326 10.89 -28.12 -15.53
C SER A 326 11.76 -27.54 -16.66
N ASP A 327 11.18 -27.19 -17.80
CA ASP A 327 11.90 -26.53 -18.90
C ASP A 327 12.11 -25.04 -18.57
N GLU A 328 13.31 -24.69 -18.12
CA GLU A 328 13.68 -23.33 -17.77
C GLU A 328 13.55 -22.33 -18.93
N SER A 329 13.52 -22.77 -20.19
CA SER A 329 13.38 -21.85 -21.33
C SER A 329 12.02 -21.13 -21.34
N THR A 330 11.02 -21.68 -20.65
CA THR A 330 9.68 -21.09 -20.55
C THR A 330 9.47 -20.28 -19.27
N TRP A 331 10.47 -20.22 -18.39
CA TRP A 331 10.35 -19.55 -17.11
C TRP A 331 10.40 -18.03 -17.27
N GLN A 332 9.62 -17.33 -16.45
CA GLN A 332 9.64 -15.89 -16.38
C GLN A 332 10.97 -15.41 -15.81
N GLU A 333 11.48 -14.27 -16.30
CA GLU A 333 12.68 -13.62 -15.78
C GLU A 333 12.29 -12.33 -15.06
N ILE A 334 12.95 -12.08 -13.92
CA ILE A 334 12.90 -10.83 -13.16
C ILE A 334 14.32 -10.34 -12.89
N THR A 335 14.53 -9.03 -12.89
CA THR A 335 15.76 -8.39 -12.40
C THR A 335 15.49 -7.71 -11.07
N ILE A 336 16.34 -7.96 -10.07
CA ILE A 336 16.29 -7.36 -8.74
C ILE A 336 17.64 -6.73 -8.38
N GLU A 337 17.65 -5.87 -7.36
CA GLU A 337 18.89 -5.25 -6.88
C GLU A 337 19.70 -6.23 -6.02
N LYS A 338 21.02 -6.11 -6.03
CA LYS A 338 21.88 -6.84 -5.10
C LYS A 338 21.48 -6.56 -3.64
N GLY A 339 21.15 -7.62 -2.90
CA GLY A 339 20.69 -7.54 -1.51
C GLY A 339 19.16 -7.47 -1.36
N ASP A 340 18.41 -7.36 -2.47
CA ASP A 340 16.94 -7.51 -2.44
C ASP A 340 16.54 -8.96 -2.14
N ASN A 341 15.25 -9.13 -1.82
CA ASN A 341 14.65 -10.43 -1.55
C ASN A 341 13.34 -10.65 -2.31
N LEU A 342 12.99 -11.92 -2.51
CA LEU A 342 11.66 -12.33 -2.92
C LEU A 342 10.89 -12.85 -1.69
N GLN A 343 9.64 -12.44 -1.59
CA GLN A 343 8.68 -12.97 -0.62
C GLN A 343 7.85 -14.07 -1.28
N LEU A 344 7.72 -15.19 -0.58
CA LEU A 344 7.03 -16.39 -1.05
C LEU A 344 5.86 -16.66 -0.12
N VAL A 345 4.66 -16.85 -0.67
CA VAL A 345 3.43 -16.96 0.12
C VAL A 345 2.73 -18.27 -0.23
N ASP A 346 2.42 -19.08 0.77
CA ASP A 346 1.60 -20.29 0.61
C ASP A 346 0.13 -19.92 0.38
N LEU A 347 -0.45 -20.45 -0.69
CA LEU A 347 -1.86 -20.29 -1.08
C LEU A 347 -2.60 -21.64 -1.12
N SER A 348 -1.99 -22.72 -0.60
CA SER A 348 -2.55 -24.07 -0.68
C SER A 348 -3.80 -24.20 0.19
N THR A 349 -4.89 -24.65 -0.42
CA THR A 349 -6.16 -24.91 0.27
C THR A 349 -6.75 -26.29 -0.06
N ARG A 350 -6.46 -26.84 -1.25
CA ARG A 350 -7.06 -28.09 -1.71
C ARG A 350 -6.46 -29.31 -1.01
N GLY A 351 -7.36 -30.17 -0.53
CA GLY A 351 -7.02 -31.31 0.32
C GLY A 351 -6.59 -30.92 1.73
N LEU A 352 -6.66 -29.64 2.15
CA LEU A 352 -6.24 -29.22 3.49
C LEU A 352 -7.46 -28.87 4.35
N LEU A 353 -7.68 -29.63 5.42
CA LEU A 353 -8.84 -29.45 6.32
C LEU A 353 -8.48 -28.84 7.66
N ASN A 354 -7.37 -29.31 8.23
CA ASN A 354 -6.87 -28.87 9.52
C ASN A 354 -5.45 -28.31 9.34
N TYR A 355 -5.30 -26.99 9.42
CA TYR A 355 -4.01 -26.32 9.21
C TYR A 355 -2.99 -26.57 10.34
N ASP A 356 -3.42 -27.08 11.51
CA ASP A 356 -2.51 -27.42 12.61
C ASP A 356 -1.65 -28.65 12.31
N VAL A 357 -2.07 -29.48 11.35
CA VAL A 357 -1.36 -30.70 10.91
C VAL A 357 -0.77 -30.56 9.50
N VAL A 358 -0.78 -29.35 8.94
CA VAL A 358 -0.17 -29.03 7.65
C VAL A 358 1.29 -28.67 7.86
N THR A 359 2.18 -29.36 7.15
CA THR A 359 3.60 -29.01 7.08
C THR A 359 3.92 -28.36 5.75
N ARG A 360 4.81 -27.37 5.81
CA ARG A 360 5.32 -26.61 4.67
C ARG A 360 6.82 -26.78 4.60
N LEU A 361 7.35 -26.80 3.39
CA LEU A 361 8.78 -26.76 3.16
C LEU A 361 9.06 -25.98 1.87
N TRP A 362 9.60 -24.79 2.04
CA TRP A 362 10.31 -24.06 1.00
C TRP A 362 11.74 -24.54 0.98
N SER A 363 12.23 -25.00 -0.17
CA SER A 363 13.64 -25.37 -0.37
C SER A 363 14.23 -24.47 -1.43
N PHE A 364 15.29 -23.74 -1.08
CA PHE A 364 15.97 -22.79 -1.95
C PHE A 364 17.23 -23.39 -2.56
N ASP A 365 17.67 -22.84 -3.68
CA ASP A 365 18.84 -23.37 -4.40
C ASP A 365 20.17 -23.11 -3.68
N ASP A 366 20.20 -22.18 -2.72
CA ASP A 366 21.31 -21.97 -1.79
C ASP A 366 21.35 -23.00 -0.63
N ALA A 367 20.49 -24.02 -0.71
CA ALA A 367 20.27 -25.08 0.28
C ALA A 367 19.66 -24.61 1.61
N THR A 368 19.18 -23.37 1.70
CA THR A 368 18.38 -22.92 2.85
C THR A 368 16.92 -23.37 2.72
N THR A 369 16.20 -23.41 3.84
CA THR A 369 14.82 -23.86 3.88
C THR A 369 13.97 -23.02 4.84
N SER A 370 12.67 -22.94 4.57
CA SER A 370 11.69 -22.37 5.49
C SER A 370 10.46 -23.26 5.63
N THR A 371 9.83 -23.26 6.81
CA THR A 371 8.58 -23.97 7.10
C THR A 371 7.40 -23.03 7.35
N ASP A 372 7.62 -21.73 7.21
CA ASP A 372 6.61 -20.72 7.48
C ASP A 372 5.61 -20.60 6.31
N SER A 373 4.43 -20.01 6.59
CA SER A 373 3.47 -19.67 5.53
C SER A 373 3.95 -18.56 4.60
N ILE A 374 4.94 -17.78 5.05
CA ILE A 374 5.65 -16.77 4.27
C ILE A 374 7.15 -17.00 4.42
N ALA A 375 7.88 -17.13 3.31
CA ALA A 375 9.33 -17.28 3.30
C ALA A 375 10.01 -16.15 2.51
N TYR A 376 11.28 -15.90 2.81
CA TYR A 376 12.09 -14.89 2.14
C TYR A 376 13.38 -15.53 1.63
N VAL A 377 13.78 -15.16 0.41
CA VAL A 377 15.07 -15.54 -0.19
C VAL A 377 15.79 -14.29 -0.65
N VAL A 378 17.05 -14.12 -0.22
CA VAL A 378 17.87 -12.92 -0.46
C VAL A 378 18.93 -13.23 -1.51
N TYR A 379 19.14 -12.32 -2.45
CA TYR A 379 20.11 -12.50 -3.53
C TYR A 379 21.27 -11.51 -3.43
N ASN A 380 22.44 -12.01 -3.02
CA ASN A 380 23.64 -11.19 -2.77
C ASN A 380 24.71 -11.28 -3.86
N GLU A 381 24.55 -12.18 -4.83
CA GLU A 381 25.53 -12.43 -5.88
C GLU A 381 25.04 -11.88 -7.22
N LEU A 382 25.84 -11.01 -7.84
CA LEU A 382 25.55 -10.43 -9.14
C LEU A 382 25.51 -11.51 -10.22
N THR A 383 24.64 -11.31 -11.21
CA THR A 383 24.55 -12.17 -12.38
C THR A 383 25.11 -11.47 -13.61
N ASP A 384 26.03 -12.11 -14.32
CA ASP A 384 26.64 -11.58 -15.54
C ASP A 384 26.11 -12.25 -16.80
N GLY A 385 25.85 -11.46 -17.85
CA GLY A 385 25.42 -11.94 -19.17
C GLY A 385 24.07 -12.67 -19.12
N ASP A 386 24.06 -13.92 -19.60
CA ASP A 386 22.87 -14.78 -19.63
C ASP A 386 22.69 -15.61 -18.33
N ASN A 387 23.57 -15.46 -17.34
CA ASN A 387 23.44 -16.17 -16.07
C ASN A 387 22.27 -15.61 -15.24
N TYR A 388 21.67 -16.47 -14.42
CA TYR A 388 20.59 -16.15 -13.48
C TYR A 388 20.63 -17.11 -12.31
N HIS A 389 19.99 -16.72 -11.20
CA HIS A 389 19.67 -17.63 -10.12
C HIS A 389 18.27 -18.23 -10.34
N THR A 390 18.05 -19.42 -9.83
CA THR A 390 16.72 -20.01 -9.69
C THR A 390 16.23 -19.80 -8.25
N VAL A 391 14.95 -20.07 -7.97
CA VAL A 391 14.37 -19.86 -6.64
C VAL A 391 14.39 -21.14 -5.82
N GLY A 392 13.82 -22.22 -6.35
CA GLY A 392 13.74 -23.51 -5.67
C GLY A 392 12.37 -24.18 -5.82
N ASN A 393 11.90 -24.85 -4.76
CA ASN A 393 10.65 -25.60 -4.76
C ASN A 393 9.84 -25.38 -3.48
N PHE A 394 8.53 -25.59 -3.58
CA PHE A 394 7.59 -25.56 -2.47
C PHE A 394 6.89 -26.89 -2.33
N LYS A 395 6.92 -27.45 -1.12
CA LYS A 395 6.21 -28.67 -0.74
C LYS A 395 5.23 -28.37 0.38
N VAL A 396 4.02 -28.89 0.26
CA VAL A 396 3.01 -28.89 1.30
C VAL A 396 2.54 -30.31 1.56
N ALA A 397 2.34 -30.67 2.83
CA ALA A 397 1.91 -31.99 3.22
C ALA A 397 0.89 -31.95 4.36
N ARG A 398 -0.01 -32.93 4.35
CA ARG A 398 -1.02 -33.20 5.37
C ARG A 398 -0.68 -34.53 6.05
N ALA A 399 -0.57 -34.53 7.37
CA ALA A 399 -0.40 -35.78 8.12
C ALA A 399 -1.69 -36.63 8.14
N LYS A 400 -1.57 -37.92 8.44
CA LYS A 400 -2.74 -38.80 8.60
C LYS A 400 -3.52 -38.40 9.86
N GLU A 401 -4.83 -38.20 9.74
CA GLU A 401 -5.72 -37.82 10.85
C GLU A 401 -6.99 -38.69 10.86
N GLY A 402 -7.10 -39.62 11.82
CA GLY A 402 -8.24 -40.54 11.87
C GLY A 402 -8.37 -41.40 10.61
N THR A 403 -9.49 -41.26 9.90
CA THR A 403 -9.73 -41.91 8.59
C THR A 403 -9.07 -41.17 7.44
N ILE A 404 -8.73 -39.87 7.59
CA ILE A 404 -8.15 -39.03 6.54
C ILE A 404 -6.71 -39.50 6.24
N PRO A 405 -6.39 -39.91 4.99
CA PRO A 405 -5.03 -40.32 4.63
C PRO A 405 -4.05 -39.15 4.63
N ALA A 406 -2.77 -39.45 4.84
CA ALA A 406 -1.70 -38.49 4.57
C ALA A 406 -1.63 -38.18 3.06
N GLY A 407 -1.21 -36.97 2.72
CA GLY A 407 -1.00 -36.55 1.34
C GLY A 407 0.04 -35.45 1.26
N GLU A 408 0.69 -35.31 0.12
CA GLU A 408 1.67 -34.25 -0.12
C GLU A 408 1.71 -33.89 -1.60
N ASP A 409 2.11 -32.66 -1.89
CA ASP A 409 2.41 -32.19 -3.23
C ASP A 409 3.61 -31.25 -3.20
N GLN A 410 4.37 -31.24 -4.30
CA GLN A 410 5.55 -30.41 -4.44
C GLN A 410 5.61 -29.82 -5.85
N LYS A 411 5.83 -28.51 -5.93
CA LYS A 411 5.97 -27.77 -7.18
C LYS A 411 7.28 -26.98 -7.21
N ILE A 412 7.88 -26.91 -8.40
CA ILE A 412 9.02 -26.02 -8.65
C ILE A 412 8.52 -24.57 -8.78
N ILE A 413 9.37 -23.60 -8.45
CA ILE A 413 9.11 -22.18 -8.62
C ILE A 413 9.74 -21.74 -9.95
N PRO A 414 8.96 -21.61 -11.05
CA PRO A 414 9.48 -21.38 -12.40
C PRO A 414 9.87 -19.91 -12.65
N LEU A 415 10.88 -19.42 -11.93
CA LEU A 415 11.32 -18.02 -11.99
C LEU A 415 12.86 -17.93 -12.07
N LYS A 416 13.34 -17.15 -13.04
CA LYS A 416 14.75 -16.76 -13.18
C LYS A 416 14.97 -15.39 -12.54
N VAL A 417 16.00 -15.29 -11.71
CA VAL A 417 16.32 -14.08 -10.95
C VAL A 417 17.68 -13.56 -11.41
N LYS A 418 17.67 -12.44 -12.13
CA LYS A 418 18.87 -11.66 -12.42
C LYS A 418 19.12 -10.65 -11.30
N VAL A 419 20.36 -10.51 -10.90
CA VAL A 419 20.78 -9.64 -9.81
C VAL A 419 21.75 -8.62 -10.38
N ALA A 420 21.36 -7.35 -10.34
CA ALA A 420 22.13 -6.24 -10.87
C ALA A 420 22.31 -5.15 -9.80
N LEU A 421 23.25 -4.22 -10.05
CA LEU A 421 23.30 -2.96 -9.31
C LEU A 421 22.33 -1.97 -9.96
N GLU A 422 21.71 -1.12 -9.13
CA GLU A 422 20.89 -0.03 -9.65
C GLU A 422 21.76 0.99 -10.42
N ALA A 423 21.35 1.33 -11.65
CA ALA A 423 22.03 2.31 -12.48
C ALA A 423 21.64 3.74 -12.07
N ARG A 424 22.51 4.40 -11.29
CA ARG A 424 22.34 5.80 -10.85
C ARG A 424 23.32 6.75 -11.55
N PRO A 425 22.96 8.03 -11.77
CA PRO A 425 23.87 9.03 -12.31
C PRO A 425 25.17 9.11 -11.51
N THR A 426 26.30 9.04 -12.21
CA THR A 426 27.63 9.11 -11.60
C THR A 426 28.22 10.48 -11.90
N PHE A 427 28.41 11.33 -10.89
CA PHE A 427 28.88 12.71 -11.05
C PHE A 427 29.93 13.06 -9.99
N LYS A 428 30.71 14.11 -10.25
CA LYS A 428 31.72 14.60 -9.29
C LYS A 428 31.06 15.20 -8.05
N GLU A 429 31.58 14.86 -6.88
CA GLU A 429 31.21 15.43 -5.59
C GLU A 429 32.37 16.26 -5.01
N GLY A 430 32.03 17.41 -4.42
CA GLY A 430 32.98 18.26 -3.73
C GLY A 430 33.99 18.96 -4.66
N GLY A 431 35.03 19.53 -4.05
CA GLY A 431 36.11 20.21 -4.76
C GLY A 431 37.24 19.25 -5.15
N ILE A 432 38.18 19.75 -5.95
CA ILE A 432 39.38 19.02 -6.35
C ILE A 432 40.53 19.48 -5.43
N ALA A 433 41.32 18.54 -4.90
CA ALA A 433 42.41 18.85 -3.99
C ALA A 433 43.71 18.16 -4.42
N ALA A 434 44.83 18.86 -4.26
CA ALA A 434 46.16 18.26 -4.36
C ALA A 434 46.64 17.89 -2.95
N THR A 435 47.18 16.68 -2.80
CA THR A 435 47.79 16.18 -1.57
C THR A 435 49.26 15.87 -1.80
N LYS A 436 50.06 15.96 -0.73
CA LYS A 436 51.47 15.55 -0.69
C LYS A 436 51.59 14.49 0.39
N ASN A 437 51.68 13.22 -0.02
CA ASN A 437 51.67 12.06 0.86
C ASN A 437 53.09 11.49 0.98
N GLU A 438 53.56 11.23 2.19
CA GLU A 438 54.81 10.49 2.39
C GLU A 438 54.53 8.99 2.23
N ILE A 439 55.07 8.37 1.17
CA ILE A 439 54.87 6.95 0.87
C ILE A 439 55.98 6.08 1.47
N SER A 440 57.15 6.67 1.73
CA SER A 440 58.24 6.09 2.51
C SER A 440 59.17 7.20 2.99
N ALA A 441 60.08 6.92 3.92
CA ALA A 441 60.96 7.92 4.51
C ALA A 441 61.68 8.77 3.45
N GLY A 442 61.32 10.06 3.36
CA GLY A 442 61.90 11.01 2.41
C GLY A 442 61.42 10.88 0.95
N VAL A 443 60.42 10.02 0.69
CA VAL A 443 59.77 9.88 -0.61
C VAL A 443 58.33 10.36 -0.48
N THR A 444 58.04 11.49 -1.12
CA THR A 444 56.70 12.05 -1.17
C THR A 444 56.10 11.90 -2.54
N GLU A 445 54.80 11.71 -2.57
CA GLU A 445 54.01 11.54 -3.76
C GLU A 445 52.91 12.60 -3.77
N LYS A 446 52.77 13.28 -4.91
CA LYS A 446 51.78 14.34 -5.07
C LYS A 446 50.65 13.86 -5.97
N VAL A 447 49.42 14.04 -5.51
CA VAL A 447 48.21 13.49 -6.13
C VAL A 447 47.15 14.56 -6.20
N ILE A 448 46.52 14.70 -7.36
CA ILE A 448 45.28 15.48 -7.50
C ILE A 448 44.12 14.51 -7.38
N ALA A 449 43.18 14.76 -6.46
CA ALA A 449 42.07 13.86 -6.20
C ALA A 449 40.73 14.59 -6.08
N PHE A 450 39.65 13.88 -6.41
CA PHE A 450 38.28 14.32 -6.22
C PHE A 450 37.36 13.11 -6.00
N SER A 451 36.20 13.35 -5.39
CA SER A 451 35.21 12.32 -5.09
C SER A 451 34.09 12.28 -6.13
N VAL A 452 33.36 11.17 -6.21
CA VAL A 452 32.20 10.96 -7.08
C VAL A 452 31.03 10.35 -6.31
N SER A 453 29.82 10.40 -6.87
CA SER A 453 28.60 9.95 -6.21
C SER A 453 28.49 8.44 -6.01
N GLU A 454 29.10 7.64 -6.88
CA GLU A 454 28.97 6.16 -6.91
C GLU A 454 30.32 5.45 -6.85
N ASN A 455 30.32 4.19 -6.36
CA ASN A 455 31.53 3.36 -6.42
C ASN A 455 31.91 3.10 -7.89
N LEU A 456 33.19 3.28 -8.21
CA LEU A 456 33.71 3.15 -9.56
C LEU A 456 34.21 1.74 -9.87
N LYS A 457 34.20 1.35 -11.15
CA LYS A 457 34.94 0.19 -11.67
C LYS A 457 36.45 0.48 -11.72
N ASP A 458 37.24 -0.58 -11.75
CA ASP A 458 38.68 -0.43 -12.00
C ASP A 458 38.90 0.14 -13.42
N ILE A 459 39.82 1.10 -13.55
CA ILE A 459 40.13 1.72 -14.84
C ILE A 459 41.00 0.76 -15.65
N VAL A 460 40.39 0.13 -16.64
CA VAL A 460 41.04 -0.85 -17.52
C VAL A 460 41.80 -0.20 -18.69
N ASP A 461 41.27 0.89 -19.25
CA ASP A 461 41.90 1.62 -20.36
C ASP A 461 42.46 2.96 -19.87
N GLN A 462 43.77 2.97 -19.61
CA GLN A 462 44.47 4.16 -19.13
C GLN A 462 44.60 5.24 -20.20
N ASP A 463 44.65 4.88 -21.48
CA ASP A 463 44.86 5.87 -22.54
C ASP A 463 43.56 6.68 -22.76
N VAL A 464 42.41 6.00 -22.77
CA VAL A 464 41.10 6.65 -22.79
C VAL A 464 40.91 7.52 -21.54
N ALA A 465 41.15 6.96 -20.35
CA ALA A 465 40.98 7.70 -19.08
C ALA A 465 41.86 8.95 -19.00
N LYS A 466 43.14 8.88 -19.42
CA LYS A 466 44.03 10.04 -19.44
C LYS A 466 43.57 11.10 -20.42
N SER A 467 43.17 10.70 -21.63
CA SER A 467 42.74 11.63 -22.68
C SER A 467 41.45 12.37 -22.33
N ALA A 468 40.66 11.83 -21.40
CA ALA A 468 39.45 12.47 -20.89
C ALA A 468 39.73 13.67 -19.96
N PHE A 469 40.94 13.84 -19.44
CA PHE A 469 41.28 14.96 -18.55
C PHE A 469 42.12 16.02 -19.25
N THR A 470 41.83 17.28 -18.96
CA THR A 470 42.70 18.42 -19.30
C THR A 470 43.15 19.11 -18.02
N ILE A 471 44.47 19.13 -17.78
CA ILE A 471 45.06 19.72 -16.57
C ILE A 471 45.96 20.88 -16.97
N THR A 472 45.56 22.08 -16.60
CA THR A 472 46.32 23.31 -16.91
C THR A 472 46.97 23.84 -15.64
N VAL A 473 48.27 24.12 -15.72
CA VAL A 473 49.10 24.62 -14.63
C VAL A 473 49.72 25.96 -15.01
N ASP A 474 49.57 26.97 -14.17
CA ASP A 474 50.29 28.25 -14.26
C ASP A 474 50.91 28.62 -12.92
N ASN A 475 51.97 29.43 -12.94
CA ASN A 475 52.59 29.95 -11.72
C ASN A 475 53.15 31.34 -11.98
N GLN A 476 52.35 32.37 -11.71
CA GLN A 476 52.72 33.77 -11.97
C GLN A 476 53.95 34.21 -11.17
N GLU A 477 54.12 33.70 -9.95
CA GLU A 477 55.24 34.05 -9.09
C GLU A 477 56.58 33.54 -9.65
N ALA A 478 56.58 32.33 -10.19
CA ALA A 478 57.73 31.76 -10.90
C ALA A 478 57.87 32.27 -12.35
N GLY A 479 56.92 33.08 -12.85
CA GLY A 479 56.86 33.48 -14.26
C GLY A 479 56.55 32.32 -15.22
N PHE A 480 55.94 31.25 -14.72
CA PHE A 480 55.56 30.07 -15.51
C PHE A 480 54.20 30.30 -16.18
N PRO A 481 54.12 30.32 -17.53
CA PRO A 481 52.87 30.52 -18.23
C PRO A 481 51.96 29.29 -18.14
N ALA A 482 50.66 29.49 -18.32
CA ALA A 482 49.68 28.41 -18.38
C ALA A 482 50.07 27.33 -19.40
N THR A 483 50.25 26.11 -18.92
CA THR A 483 50.74 24.95 -19.67
C THR A 483 49.89 23.73 -19.34
N VAL A 484 49.58 22.91 -20.34
CA VAL A 484 48.87 21.63 -20.14
C VAL A 484 49.88 20.56 -19.72
N PHE A 485 49.59 19.85 -18.63
CA PHE A 485 50.43 18.77 -18.11
C PHE A 485 49.90 17.41 -18.54
N GLU A 486 50.81 16.51 -18.89
CA GLU A 486 50.49 15.12 -19.22
C GLU A 486 50.21 14.30 -17.95
N ILE A 487 49.33 13.29 -18.09
CA ILE A 487 48.88 12.45 -16.98
C ILE A 487 49.62 11.11 -17.04
N THR A 488 50.36 10.81 -15.97
CA THR A 488 51.04 9.53 -15.75
C THR A 488 50.04 8.40 -15.52
N SER A 489 49.01 8.62 -14.69
CA SER A 489 47.95 7.63 -14.43
C SER A 489 46.68 8.25 -13.87
N VAL A 490 45.56 7.58 -14.14
CA VAL A 490 44.26 7.80 -13.49
C VAL A 490 43.92 6.54 -12.71
N GLN A 491 43.65 6.65 -11.42
CA GLN A 491 43.38 5.51 -10.54
C GLN A 491 42.11 5.74 -9.72
N VAL A 492 41.39 4.65 -9.45
CA VAL A 492 40.37 4.62 -8.41
C VAL A 492 41.07 4.24 -7.11
N ASN A 493 40.84 5.01 -6.04
CA ASN A 493 41.45 4.75 -4.75
C ASN A 493 40.98 3.40 -4.21
N SER A 494 41.91 2.55 -3.76
CA SER A 494 41.60 1.18 -3.32
C SER A 494 40.88 1.11 -1.98
N SER A 495 41.01 2.14 -1.14
CA SER A 495 40.35 2.25 0.17
C SER A 495 39.01 2.97 0.07
N ASP A 496 38.86 3.83 -0.94
CA ASP A 496 37.64 4.57 -1.24
C ASP A 496 37.35 4.54 -2.75
N ARG A 497 36.50 3.60 -3.19
CA ARG A 497 36.15 3.45 -4.61
C ARG A 497 35.36 4.62 -5.18
N LYS A 498 35.00 5.63 -4.37
CA LYS A 498 34.38 6.88 -4.81
C LYS A 498 35.41 7.99 -5.06
N GLN A 499 36.70 7.72 -4.95
CA GLN A 499 37.74 8.72 -5.17
C GLN A 499 38.59 8.38 -6.39
N ILE A 500 38.80 9.39 -7.23
CA ILE A 500 39.72 9.33 -8.38
C ILE A 500 41.01 10.06 -8.01
N GLU A 501 42.14 9.47 -8.37
CA GLU A 501 43.49 9.98 -8.18
C GLU A 501 44.19 10.18 -9.53
N LEU A 502 44.71 11.38 -9.75
CA LEU A 502 45.45 11.79 -10.94
C LEU A 502 46.91 12.02 -10.57
N ARG A 503 47.81 11.40 -11.34
CA ARG A 503 49.27 11.56 -11.22
C ARG A 503 49.80 12.18 -12.49
N LEU A 504 50.61 13.22 -12.38
CA LEU A 504 51.13 13.96 -13.54
C LEU A 504 52.55 13.50 -13.88
N THR A 505 53.00 13.78 -15.11
CA THR A 505 54.40 13.53 -15.51
C THR A 505 55.35 14.56 -14.90
N ASN A 506 54.86 15.78 -14.71
CA ASN A 506 55.59 16.89 -14.17
C ASN A 506 55.22 17.07 -12.70
N ASP A 507 56.20 17.48 -11.88
CA ASP A 507 55.94 17.78 -10.48
C ASP A 507 55.01 19.00 -10.35
N ILE A 508 54.17 18.98 -9.31
CA ILE A 508 53.28 20.08 -8.94
C ILE A 508 53.82 20.74 -7.68
N TYR A 509 53.69 22.05 -7.58
CA TYR A 509 54.17 22.83 -6.46
C TYR A 509 53.00 23.54 -5.81
N ASN A 510 52.98 23.72 -4.50
CA ASN A 510 51.82 24.32 -3.84
C ASN A 510 51.59 25.81 -4.15
N THR A 511 52.51 26.43 -4.89
CA THR A 511 52.37 27.76 -5.47
C THR A 511 51.75 27.76 -6.86
N ASP A 512 51.60 26.60 -7.49
CA ASP A 512 50.95 26.46 -8.77
C ASP A 512 49.44 26.76 -8.65
N ASN A 513 48.90 27.41 -9.67
CA ASN A 513 47.48 27.49 -9.92
C ASN A 513 47.11 26.39 -10.92
N ILE A 514 46.34 25.40 -10.46
CA ILE A 514 45.98 24.21 -11.26
C ILE A 514 44.48 24.22 -11.51
N THR A 515 44.10 23.92 -12.75
CA THR A 515 42.71 23.62 -13.12
C THR A 515 42.60 22.24 -13.76
N VAL A 516 41.49 21.56 -13.48
CA VAL A 516 41.17 20.23 -14.03
C VAL A 516 39.80 20.28 -14.68
N ALA A 517 39.70 19.78 -15.90
CA ALA A 517 38.45 19.51 -16.59
C ALA A 517 38.38 18.03 -16.99
N TYR A 518 37.18 17.48 -17.09
CA TYR A 518 36.91 16.10 -17.53
C TYR A 518 35.87 16.08 -18.64
N SER A 519 36.19 15.39 -19.73
CA SER A 519 35.36 15.20 -20.93
C SER A 519 35.47 13.74 -21.40
N GLY A 520 34.97 12.81 -20.59
CA GLY A 520 35.10 11.36 -20.81
C GLY A 520 33.78 10.60 -20.81
N GLU A 521 32.65 11.30 -20.65
CA GLU A 521 31.33 10.67 -20.57
C GLU A 521 30.98 9.88 -21.85
N ALA A 522 31.20 10.50 -23.01
CA ALA A 522 30.86 9.90 -24.31
C ALA A 522 31.66 8.61 -24.62
N ASP A 523 32.88 8.51 -24.10
CA ASP A 523 33.77 7.37 -24.30
C ASP A 523 33.71 6.35 -23.15
N ASN A 524 32.84 6.59 -22.16
CA ASN A 524 32.72 5.78 -20.94
C ASN A 524 34.09 5.58 -20.25
N ALA A 525 34.89 6.64 -20.21
CA ALA A 525 36.29 6.60 -19.77
C ALA A 525 36.42 6.18 -18.30
N ILE A 526 35.45 6.58 -17.47
CA ILE A 526 35.29 6.18 -16.08
C ILE A 526 33.81 5.86 -15.85
N SER A 527 33.52 4.75 -15.19
CA SER A 527 32.14 4.33 -14.91
C SER A 527 31.97 3.74 -13.52
N SER A 528 30.74 3.83 -12.99
CA SER A 528 30.35 3.17 -11.75
C SER A 528 30.34 1.65 -11.89
N GLU A 529 30.30 0.94 -10.77
CA GLU A 529 30.10 -0.52 -10.72
C GLU A 529 28.82 -0.96 -11.46
N ALA A 530 27.78 -0.11 -11.46
CA ALA A 530 26.56 -0.30 -12.25
C ALA A 530 26.72 -0.02 -13.76
N GLY A 531 27.89 0.46 -14.20
CA GLY A 531 28.20 0.72 -15.61
C GLY A 531 27.71 2.07 -16.14
N VAL A 532 27.34 3.00 -15.26
CA VAL A 532 26.98 4.38 -15.65
C VAL A 532 28.25 5.21 -15.75
N SER A 533 28.45 5.94 -16.86
CA SER A 533 29.61 6.80 -17.05
C SER A 533 29.62 7.98 -16.08
N LEU A 534 30.80 8.42 -15.67
CA LEU A 534 31.00 9.69 -14.98
C LEU A 534 30.61 10.85 -15.91
N GLU A 535 29.78 11.77 -15.41
CA GLU A 535 29.38 13.00 -16.09
C GLU A 535 30.56 13.95 -16.33
N ASP A 536 30.52 14.64 -17.48
CA ASP A 536 31.51 15.66 -17.82
C ASP A 536 31.47 16.87 -16.85
N PHE A 537 32.63 17.45 -16.56
CA PHE A 537 32.72 18.70 -15.79
C PHE A 537 33.76 19.65 -16.38
N GLY A 538 33.42 20.95 -16.35
CA GLY A 538 34.28 22.01 -16.85
C GLY A 538 35.52 22.25 -15.98
N ALA A 539 36.36 23.21 -16.39
CA ALA A 539 37.58 23.53 -15.64
C ALA A 539 37.28 24.04 -14.22
N GLU A 540 37.76 23.32 -13.22
CA GLU A 540 37.67 23.67 -11.79
C GLU A 540 39.06 23.83 -11.17
N SER A 541 39.19 24.77 -10.23
CA SER A 541 40.44 25.02 -9.51
C SER A 541 40.75 23.93 -8.48
N VAL A 542 42.02 23.56 -8.39
CA VAL A 542 42.54 22.62 -7.39
C VAL A 542 42.94 23.35 -6.12
N THR A 543 42.50 22.87 -4.97
CA THR A 543 42.99 23.33 -3.67
C THR A 543 44.35 22.71 -3.37
N MET A 544 45.39 23.53 -3.29
CA MET A 544 46.77 23.05 -3.11
C MET A 544 47.09 22.72 -1.64
N TYR A 545 47.90 21.68 -1.42
CA TYR A 545 48.41 21.28 -0.11
C TYR A 545 49.29 22.36 0.53
N GLY A 546 49.38 22.38 1.87
CA GLY A 546 50.34 23.23 2.59
C GLY A 546 50.13 24.75 2.44
N THR A 547 48.95 25.17 1.99
CA THR A 547 48.61 26.60 1.80
C THR A 547 48.11 27.28 3.08
N ALA A 548 47.66 26.50 4.06
CA ALA A 548 47.20 27.00 5.36
C ALA A 548 48.35 27.55 6.22
N ASN A 549 48.02 28.49 7.11
CA ASN A 549 48.96 28.96 8.12
C ASN A 549 49.25 27.82 9.11
N ILE A 550 50.54 27.58 9.36
CA ILE A 550 51.03 26.65 10.37
C ILE A 550 50.73 27.19 11.77
N LEU A 551 50.71 28.52 11.94
CA LEU A 551 50.24 29.14 13.17
C LEU A 551 48.71 29.20 13.19
N ASN A 552 48.12 29.17 14.38
CA ASN A 552 46.71 29.44 14.57
C ASN A 552 46.39 30.86 14.03
N SER A 553 45.50 30.96 13.05
CA SER A 553 45.23 32.21 12.34
C SER A 553 44.68 33.32 13.23
N GLU A 554 43.85 33.01 14.22
CA GLU A 554 43.25 34.01 15.12
C GLU A 554 44.27 34.58 16.12
N MET A 555 45.26 33.76 16.49
CA MET A 555 46.33 34.20 17.40
C MET A 555 47.48 34.88 16.65
N ALA A 556 47.77 34.43 15.42
CA ALA A 556 48.82 35.00 14.59
C ALA A 556 48.46 36.38 14.00
N SER A 557 47.17 36.73 13.99
CA SER A 557 46.66 38.08 13.72
C SER A 557 46.58 38.98 14.96
N PHE A 558 46.99 38.50 16.14
CA PHE A 558 47.02 39.27 17.39
C PHE A 558 45.67 39.80 17.92
N GLU A 559 44.55 39.34 17.35
CA GLU A 559 43.21 39.81 17.76
C GLU A 559 42.83 39.32 19.17
N LEU A 560 43.35 38.16 19.58
CA LEU A 560 43.08 37.57 20.89
C LEU A 560 43.98 38.14 21.99
N GLU A 561 43.38 38.74 23.01
CA GLU A 561 44.07 39.30 24.18
C GLU A 561 44.55 38.21 25.15
N LYS A 562 45.64 38.50 25.88
CA LYS A 562 46.15 37.69 26.99
C LYS A 562 46.36 38.55 28.23
N GLU A 563 45.71 38.18 29.33
CA GLU A 563 45.68 38.93 30.60
C GLU A 563 47.05 39.10 31.28
N ALA A 564 47.96 38.13 31.13
CA ALA A 564 49.21 38.09 31.87
C ALA A 564 50.42 37.76 31.00
N ASN A 565 51.51 38.48 31.26
CA ASN A 565 52.80 38.43 30.55
C ASN A 565 52.74 39.03 29.14
N GLY A 566 53.71 39.89 28.83
CA GLY A 566 53.86 40.47 27.49
C GLY A 566 54.00 39.40 26.40
N PRO A 567 53.53 39.66 25.17
CA PRO A 567 53.07 40.96 24.67
C PRO A 567 51.56 41.22 24.89
N TYR A 568 50.87 40.48 25.78
CA TYR A 568 49.41 40.57 25.96
C TYR A 568 48.58 40.13 24.75
N ALA A 569 49.19 39.35 23.83
CA ALA A 569 48.50 38.62 22.76
C ALA A 569 48.53 37.12 23.06
N THR A 570 47.38 36.45 22.93
CA THR A 570 47.25 35.00 23.15
C THR A 570 48.13 34.22 22.15
N GLY A 571 48.76 33.14 22.64
CA GLY A 571 49.74 32.37 21.88
C GLY A 571 51.11 33.01 21.66
N TRP A 572 51.35 34.23 22.19
CA TRP A 572 52.64 34.91 22.14
C TRP A 572 53.24 35.13 23.53
N TYR A 573 54.57 35.20 23.57
CA TYR A 573 55.35 35.40 24.78
C TYR A 573 56.62 36.22 24.51
N ASN A 574 56.85 37.20 25.38
CA ASN A 574 58.11 37.95 25.42
C ASN A 574 59.14 37.20 26.27
N GLN A 575 60.40 37.19 25.83
CA GLN A 575 61.50 36.70 26.67
C GLN A 575 61.49 37.43 28.03
N GLN A 576 61.75 36.70 29.13
CA GLN A 576 61.69 37.24 30.51
C GLN A 576 62.34 38.64 30.64
N ASN A 577 61.57 39.59 31.16
CA ASN A 577 61.89 41.02 31.33
C ASN A 577 61.93 41.90 30.06
N VAL A 578 61.51 41.38 28.90
CA VAL A 578 61.29 42.19 27.69
C VAL A 578 59.90 42.83 27.75
N THR A 579 59.85 44.16 27.75
CA THR A 579 58.62 44.97 27.78
C THR A 579 58.39 45.80 26.51
N THR A 580 59.24 45.64 25.51
CA THR A 580 59.23 46.44 24.27
C THR A 580 58.17 45.99 23.27
N TRP A 581 57.76 44.72 23.30
CA TRP A 581 56.69 44.16 22.47
C TRP A 581 55.35 44.17 23.23
N ASN A 582 54.34 44.87 22.73
CA ASN A 582 53.00 44.91 23.32
C ASN A 582 51.92 44.94 22.24
N ARG A 583 50.85 44.15 22.45
CA ARG A 583 49.61 44.23 21.68
C ARG A 583 49.02 45.63 21.81
N THR A 584 48.49 46.17 20.72
CA THR A 584 47.98 47.54 20.64
C THR A 584 46.84 47.65 19.64
N ASP A 585 45.95 48.60 19.86
CA ASP A 585 44.92 49.07 18.92
C ASP A 585 45.33 50.37 18.20
N GLU A 586 46.54 50.89 18.44
CA GLU A 586 47.03 52.11 17.79
C GLU A 586 47.14 51.95 16.26
N LYS A 587 47.61 50.76 15.83
CA LYS A 587 47.77 50.38 14.43
C LYS A 587 47.62 48.87 14.25
N SER A 588 46.86 48.50 13.24
CA SER A 588 46.75 47.16 12.68
C SER A 588 46.79 47.23 11.15
N SER A 589 47.24 46.16 10.50
CA SER A 589 47.22 45.99 9.05
C SER A 589 45.88 45.39 8.59
N SER A 590 45.29 44.58 9.45
CA SER A 590 43.92 44.06 9.35
C SER A 590 43.34 43.90 10.74
N GLY A 591 42.01 43.77 10.88
CA GLY A 591 41.40 43.65 12.21
C GLY A 591 41.60 44.90 13.07
N SER A 592 41.54 44.72 14.39
CA SER A 592 41.58 45.83 15.37
C SER A 592 42.91 45.95 16.10
N TYR A 593 43.73 44.89 16.10
CA TYR A 593 44.92 44.82 16.93
C TYR A 593 46.15 44.39 16.13
N GLY A 594 47.31 44.91 16.53
CA GLY A 594 48.61 44.44 16.08
C GLY A 594 49.56 44.38 17.28
N VAL A 595 50.85 44.15 17.02
CA VAL A 595 51.89 44.26 18.05
C VAL A 595 52.81 45.42 17.75
N LYS A 596 52.93 46.34 18.72
CA LYS A 596 53.90 47.43 18.73
C LYS A 596 55.20 46.97 19.35
N PHE A 597 56.30 47.25 18.67
CA PHE A 597 57.60 47.35 19.28
C PHE A 597 57.88 48.81 19.64
N TYR A 598 58.26 49.07 20.90
CA TYR A 598 58.67 50.41 21.34
C TYR A 598 59.81 50.35 22.35
N ALA A 599 60.88 51.08 22.06
CA ALA A 599 61.96 51.39 22.98
C ALA A 599 62.30 52.88 22.89
N GLU A 600 62.40 53.59 24.02
CA GLU A 600 62.66 55.04 24.05
C GLU A 600 64.03 55.44 23.46
N ASN A 601 65.00 54.51 23.47
CA ASN A 601 66.34 54.64 22.91
C ASN A 601 67.03 53.26 22.92
N GLN A 602 68.25 53.17 22.38
CA GLN A 602 68.98 51.89 22.35
C GLN A 602 69.31 51.33 23.75
N ALA A 603 69.44 52.18 24.78
CA ALA A 603 69.74 51.73 26.14
C ALA A 603 68.54 51.06 26.83
N ALA A 604 67.33 51.25 26.32
CA ALA A 604 66.11 50.59 26.81
C ALA A 604 65.95 49.15 26.28
N LEU A 605 66.77 48.72 25.32
CA LEU A 605 66.75 47.35 24.80
C LEU A 605 67.33 46.36 25.83
N HIS A 606 66.73 45.18 25.90
CA HIS A 606 67.13 44.11 26.79
C HIS A 606 68.40 43.39 26.29
N LYS A 607 69.53 43.68 26.95
CA LYS A 607 70.83 42.99 26.79
C LYS A 607 71.23 42.82 25.31
N THR A 608 71.07 41.60 24.77
CA THR A 608 71.50 41.22 23.43
C THR A 608 70.35 41.21 22.41
N ARG A 609 69.09 41.13 22.86
CA ARG A 609 67.90 41.09 21.99
C ARG A 609 66.59 41.24 22.77
N ASP A 610 65.60 41.73 22.07
CA ASP A 610 64.20 41.82 22.49
C ASP A 610 63.37 40.93 21.58
N ARG A 611 62.78 39.88 22.13
CA ARG A 611 62.15 38.80 21.36
C ARG A 611 60.73 38.54 21.80
N MET A 612 59.85 38.45 20.81
CA MET A 612 58.53 37.87 20.89
C MET A 612 58.56 36.50 20.21
N GLN A 613 57.93 35.49 20.80
CA GLN A 613 57.87 34.13 20.27
C GLN A 613 56.52 33.47 20.48
N SER A 614 56.15 32.53 19.62
CA SER A 614 54.96 31.70 19.78
C SER A 614 55.08 30.78 21.00
N VAL A 615 53.94 30.35 21.53
CA VAL A 615 53.83 29.45 22.69
C VAL A 615 53.09 28.19 22.30
N ASP A 616 53.70 27.04 22.56
CA ASP A 616 53.24 25.74 22.06
C ASP A 616 51.83 25.33 22.50
N ASN A 617 51.43 25.64 23.75
CA ASN A 617 50.08 25.30 24.25
C ASN A 617 48.95 25.90 23.40
N ASP A 618 49.24 27.00 22.69
CA ASP A 618 48.27 27.77 21.93
C ASP A 618 48.58 27.76 20.42
N GLN A 619 49.87 27.72 20.05
CA GLN A 619 50.40 27.77 18.69
C GLN A 619 51.50 26.74 18.49
N SER A 620 51.15 25.45 18.62
CA SER A 620 52.11 24.37 18.44
C SER A 620 52.60 24.28 17.00
N ILE A 621 53.93 24.20 16.85
CA ILE A 621 54.60 23.98 15.55
C ILE A 621 55.57 22.78 15.63
N ASN A 622 55.35 21.90 16.60
CA ASN A 622 56.18 20.70 16.73
C ASN A 622 55.93 19.79 15.53
N GLU A 623 57.00 19.32 14.89
CA GLU A 623 56.96 18.36 13.77
C GLU A 623 56.17 18.83 12.54
N THR A 624 55.80 20.12 12.45
CA THR A 624 55.03 20.67 11.32
C THR A 624 55.89 20.97 10.09
N LEU A 625 57.20 21.10 10.27
CA LEU A 625 58.17 21.38 9.22
C LEU A 625 59.36 20.42 9.35
N VAL A 626 59.79 19.85 8.23
CA VAL A 626 60.91 18.90 8.15
C VAL A 626 62.12 19.51 7.44
N GLU A 627 63.28 18.85 7.57
CA GLU A 627 64.47 19.22 6.82
C GLU A 627 64.19 19.28 5.31
N ASN A 628 64.69 20.33 4.66
CA ASN A 628 64.50 20.69 3.25
C ASN A 628 63.13 21.23 2.85
N ASP A 629 62.17 21.37 3.76
CA ASP A 629 60.95 22.12 3.45
C ASP A 629 61.29 23.55 3.03
N GLN A 630 60.68 23.99 1.93
CA GLN A 630 60.68 25.39 1.53
C GLN A 630 59.53 26.07 2.24
N VAL A 631 59.82 27.14 2.98
CA VAL A 631 58.87 27.79 3.89
C VAL A 631 58.87 29.28 3.60
N ARG A 632 57.67 29.86 3.50
CA ARG A 632 57.49 31.30 3.48
C ARG A 632 56.95 31.75 4.82
N ILE A 633 57.69 32.64 5.46
CA ILE A 633 57.21 33.45 6.57
C ILE A 633 56.79 34.78 5.97
N SER A 634 55.56 35.21 6.25
CA SER A 634 55.13 36.57 5.95
C SER A 634 54.53 37.27 7.15
N PHE A 635 54.68 38.58 7.20
CA PHE A 635 54.01 39.45 8.15
C PHE A 635 53.98 40.87 7.62
N ASP A 636 53.02 41.66 8.06
CA ASP A 636 52.92 43.07 7.73
C ASP A 636 53.72 43.89 8.74
N ILE A 637 54.51 44.86 8.26
CA ILE A 637 55.27 45.79 9.09
C ILE A 637 54.92 47.23 8.76
N PHE A 638 54.70 48.05 9.79
CA PHE A 638 54.56 49.50 9.69
C PHE A 638 55.68 50.18 10.46
N ILE A 639 56.47 51.00 9.77
CA ILE A 639 57.55 51.79 10.38
C ILE A 639 57.17 53.27 10.28
N PRO A 640 56.99 54.00 11.40
CA PRO A 640 56.66 55.42 11.37
C PRO A 640 57.62 56.26 10.53
N ALA A 641 57.13 57.35 9.93
CA ALA A 641 57.93 58.24 9.09
C ALA A 641 59.14 58.86 9.82
N SER A 642 59.05 59.01 11.14
CA SER A 642 60.11 59.50 12.00
C SER A 642 61.18 58.45 12.34
N ASN A 643 60.92 57.17 12.11
CA ASN A 643 61.83 56.10 12.48
C ASN A 643 62.78 55.74 11.33
N THR A 644 64.09 55.86 11.60
CA THR A 644 65.17 55.70 10.63
C THR A 644 65.84 54.33 10.67
N MET A 645 65.38 53.40 11.54
CA MET A 645 65.97 52.06 11.63
C MET A 645 65.99 51.37 10.26
N THR A 646 67.07 50.68 9.94
CA THR A 646 67.26 49.99 8.64
C THR A 646 67.53 48.51 8.81
N ASP A 647 68.16 48.11 9.92
CA ASP A 647 68.49 46.73 10.24
C ASP A 647 68.32 46.48 11.75
N GLY A 648 68.40 45.21 12.14
CA GLY A 648 68.29 44.74 13.53
C GLY A 648 67.17 43.74 13.75
N LEU A 649 66.18 43.70 12.87
CA LEU A 649 65.08 42.73 12.92
C LEU A 649 65.55 41.37 12.38
N SER A 650 65.11 40.29 13.01
CA SER A 650 65.30 38.92 12.53
C SER A 650 64.14 38.03 12.94
N CYS A 651 63.95 36.95 12.19
CA CYS A 651 63.07 35.84 12.58
C CYS A 651 63.86 34.54 12.70
N GLN A 652 63.34 33.57 13.46
CA GLN A 652 63.92 32.24 13.60
C GLN A 652 62.92 31.23 14.15
N PHE A 653 63.17 29.95 13.92
CA PHE A 653 62.59 28.87 14.70
C PHE A 653 63.49 28.55 15.90
N ILE A 654 62.89 28.14 17.01
CA ILE A 654 63.54 27.85 18.28
C ILE A 654 63.21 26.40 18.66
N ASN A 655 64.21 25.69 19.23
CA ASN A 655 64.12 24.29 19.66
C ASN A 655 63.67 23.33 18.54
N PRO A 656 64.49 23.10 17.50
CA PRO A 656 65.88 23.52 17.35
C PRO A 656 66.01 24.96 16.85
N ALA A 657 67.12 25.62 17.20
CA ALA A 657 67.42 26.94 16.64
C ALA A 657 67.81 26.81 15.17
N THR A 658 66.93 27.21 14.26
CA THR A 658 67.12 27.10 12.81
C THR A 658 66.41 28.24 12.07
N GLY A 659 66.76 28.45 10.79
CA GLY A 659 66.11 29.46 9.95
C GLY A 659 66.33 30.91 10.41
N VAL A 660 67.44 31.20 11.10
CA VAL A 660 67.74 32.57 11.55
C VAL A 660 67.95 33.47 10.34
N THR A 661 67.01 34.38 10.11
CA THR A 661 67.02 35.25 8.93
C THR A 661 66.94 36.71 9.35
N LYS A 662 67.94 37.49 8.94
CA LYS A 662 67.97 38.95 9.14
C LYS A 662 66.99 39.61 8.18
N ILE A 663 66.22 40.56 8.68
CA ILE A 663 65.17 41.25 7.94
C ILE A 663 65.57 42.72 7.85
N SER A 664 66.02 43.14 6.67
CA SER A 664 66.33 44.55 6.41
C SER A 664 65.05 45.31 6.10
N THR A 665 64.98 46.53 6.63
CA THR A 665 63.90 47.48 6.41
C THR A 665 64.36 48.71 5.63
N ALA A 666 65.59 48.70 5.11
CA ALA A 666 66.17 49.83 4.38
C ALA A 666 65.38 50.25 3.14
N ALA A 667 64.77 49.29 2.43
CA ALA A 667 63.98 49.52 1.23
C ALA A 667 62.47 49.73 1.51
N ASP A 668 62.03 49.54 2.76
CA ASP A 668 60.61 49.59 3.08
C ASP A 668 60.11 51.04 3.15
N ALA A 669 59.00 51.33 2.48
CA ALA A 669 58.36 52.64 2.56
C ALA A 669 57.93 52.94 4.01
N ARG A 670 58.23 54.15 4.49
CA ARG A 670 57.88 54.60 5.85
C ARG A 670 56.47 55.19 5.87
N GLY A 671 55.78 55.04 7.00
CA GLY A 671 54.43 55.57 7.21
C GLY A 671 53.31 54.79 6.52
N VAL A 672 53.61 53.62 5.96
CA VAL A 672 52.64 52.70 5.32
C VAL A 672 52.93 51.26 5.78
N TRP A 673 51.94 50.38 5.65
CA TRP A 673 52.13 48.95 5.85
C TRP A 673 52.86 48.34 4.65
N VAL A 674 53.81 47.45 4.94
CA VAL A 674 54.58 46.68 3.94
C VAL A 674 54.55 45.22 4.35
N THR A 675 54.13 44.32 3.45
CA THR A 675 54.23 42.88 3.68
C THR A 675 55.65 42.42 3.44
N LYS A 676 56.25 41.76 4.43
CA LYS A 676 57.54 41.09 4.30
C LYS A 676 57.30 39.64 3.93
N ASN A 677 57.99 39.14 2.90
CA ASN A 677 58.07 37.73 2.58
C ASN A 677 59.51 37.27 2.81
N ILE A 678 59.67 36.23 3.62
CA ILE A 678 60.96 35.63 3.96
C ILE A 678 60.89 34.16 3.60
N ASP A 679 61.66 33.78 2.59
CA ASP A 679 61.75 32.40 2.13
C ASP A 679 62.95 31.71 2.74
N ILE A 680 62.72 30.54 3.33
CA ILE A 680 63.72 29.77 4.05
C ILE A 680 63.64 28.32 3.58
N VAL A 681 64.78 27.69 3.38
CA VAL A 681 64.89 26.23 3.29
C VAL A 681 65.25 25.70 4.67
N MET A 682 64.41 24.84 5.23
CA MET A 682 64.60 24.30 6.57
C MET A 682 65.87 23.44 6.61
N SER A 683 66.83 23.80 7.47
CA SER A 683 68.08 23.03 7.60
C SER A 683 68.00 21.87 8.60
N ALA A 684 66.85 21.68 9.25
CA ALA A 684 66.56 20.62 10.20
C ALA A 684 65.04 20.56 10.46
N SER A 685 64.51 19.38 10.77
CA SER A 685 63.11 19.23 11.19
C SER A 685 62.84 19.88 12.55
N LEU A 686 61.61 20.38 12.75
CA LEU A 686 61.16 21.01 14.00
C LEU A 686 60.81 20.00 15.10
N VAL A 687 61.75 19.10 15.40
CA VAL A 687 61.66 18.12 16.48
C VAL A 687 62.31 18.74 17.73
N PRO A 688 61.53 19.12 18.77
CA PRO A 688 62.10 19.78 19.92
C PRO A 688 62.90 18.81 20.82
N PRO A 689 63.96 19.28 21.50
CA PRO A 689 64.62 18.50 22.54
C PRO A 689 63.65 18.10 23.66
N SER A 690 63.93 16.98 24.34
CA SER A 690 63.10 16.49 25.45
C SER A 690 62.79 17.57 26.50
N GLY A 691 61.51 17.77 26.79
CA GLY A 691 61.03 18.78 27.75
C GLY A 691 61.03 20.22 27.21
N LYS A 692 61.19 20.42 25.90
CA LYS A 692 61.06 21.71 25.20
C LYS A 692 60.00 21.61 24.12
N THR A 693 59.64 22.77 23.57
CA THR A 693 58.68 22.91 22.49
C THR A 693 59.27 23.80 21.40
N SER A 694 58.94 23.51 20.15
CA SER A 694 59.31 24.32 18.99
C SER A 694 58.55 25.64 19.04
N SER A 695 59.18 26.74 18.64
CA SER A 695 58.52 28.06 18.61
C SER A 695 59.05 28.91 17.49
N PHE A 696 58.22 29.76 16.92
CA PHE A 696 58.63 30.78 15.97
C PHE A 696 58.88 32.09 16.72
N ALA A 697 59.88 32.86 16.32
CA ALA A 697 60.21 34.11 16.99
C ALA A 697 60.56 35.23 16.02
N ILE A 698 60.14 36.43 16.37
CA ILE A 698 60.57 37.69 15.78
C ILE A 698 61.31 38.48 16.87
N GLN A 699 62.47 39.02 16.53
CA GLN A 699 63.31 39.71 17.50
C GLN A 699 64.08 40.89 16.91
N LEU A 700 64.34 41.88 17.76
CA LEU A 700 65.30 42.94 17.49
C LEU A 700 66.62 42.62 18.22
N SER A 701 67.72 42.51 17.48
CA SER A 701 69.06 42.26 18.03
C SER A 701 69.80 43.57 18.26
N THR A 702 70.28 43.81 19.48
CA THR A 702 70.96 45.08 19.84
C THR A 702 72.26 45.28 19.06
N ASN A 703 73.00 44.20 18.79
CA ASN A 703 74.27 44.25 18.06
C ASN A 703 74.12 44.41 16.54
N ASP A 704 72.92 44.18 15.99
CA ASP A 704 72.65 44.26 14.56
C ASP A 704 71.85 45.52 14.18
N LEU A 705 71.47 46.34 15.16
CA LEU A 705 70.66 47.53 14.95
C LEU A 705 71.46 48.61 14.18
N ALA A 706 70.91 49.07 13.06
CA ALA A 706 71.52 50.09 12.21
C ALA A 706 70.49 51.12 11.71
N GLY A 707 70.98 52.27 11.24
CA GLY A 707 70.18 53.34 10.63
C GLY A 707 69.52 54.31 11.62
N ILE A 708 69.58 54.04 12.93
CA ILE A 708 68.97 54.87 13.97
C ILE A 708 69.99 55.32 15.01
N ALA A 709 69.91 56.57 15.49
CA ALA A 709 70.84 57.07 16.49
C ALA A 709 70.59 56.44 17.88
N ALA A 710 71.63 56.32 18.69
CA ALA A 710 71.53 55.67 20.01
C ALA A 710 70.53 56.33 20.97
N THR A 711 70.23 57.61 20.76
CA THR A 711 69.30 58.41 21.58
C THR A 711 67.88 58.50 21.00
N GLU A 712 67.63 57.95 19.82
CA GLU A 712 66.33 58.01 19.14
C GLU A 712 65.46 56.79 19.50
N ALA A 713 64.15 57.00 19.57
CA ALA A 713 63.19 55.94 19.87
C ALA A 713 63.07 54.94 18.71
N ILE A 714 63.01 53.65 19.05
CA ILE A 714 62.80 52.55 18.09
C ILE A 714 61.33 52.15 18.18
N GLU A 715 60.61 52.29 17.08
CA GLU A 715 59.17 52.07 17.02
C GLU A 715 58.79 51.47 15.66
N PHE A 716 58.02 50.39 15.70
CA PHE A 716 57.37 49.80 14.54
C PHE A 716 56.22 48.89 15.01
N TYR A 717 55.36 48.49 14.07
CA TYR A 717 54.22 47.62 14.33
C TYR A 717 54.31 46.40 13.41
N ILE A 718 53.94 45.23 13.92
CA ILE A 718 53.84 43.97 13.19
C ILE A 718 52.43 43.42 13.31
N ASP A 719 51.94 42.83 12.23
CA ASP A 719 50.63 42.19 12.18
C ASP A 719 50.60 41.04 11.15
N ASN A 720 49.56 40.20 11.15
CA ASN A 720 49.30 39.13 10.19
C ASN A 720 50.45 38.14 9.97
N VAL A 721 50.96 37.53 11.04
CA VAL A 721 52.03 36.54 10.90
C VAL A 721 51.50 35.26 10.24
N ASN A 722 52.13 34.86 9.15
CA ASN A 722 51.82 33.64 8.42
C ASN A 722 53.10 32.83 8.21
N ILE A 723 53.02 31.53 8.45
CA ILE A 723 54.08 30.58 8.15
C ILE A 723 53.42 29.47 7.36
N ARG A 724 53.92 29.17 6.17
CA ARG A 724 53.39 28.09 5.34
C ARG A 724 54.49 27.42 4.54
N ILE A 725 54.23 26.19 4.12
CA ILE A 725 55.05 25.55 3.09
C ILE A 725 54.91 26.40 1.82
N HIS A 726 56.02 26.65 1.15
CA HIS A 726 56.08 27.47 -0.05
C HIS A 726 57.08 26.85 -1.02
N GLU A 727 56.60 25.85 -1.75
CA GLU A 727 57.36 25.23 -2.83
C GLU A 727 57.15 26.10 -4.07
N LEU A 728 58.17 26.88 -4.44
CA LEU A 728 58.11 27.67 -5.66
C LEU A 728 58.52 26.80 -6.86
N ARG A 729 57.80 26.92 -7.98
CA ARG A 729 58.18 26.26 -9.23
C ARG A 729 59.56 26.79 -9.70
N PRO A 730 60.52 25.89 -10.03
CA PRO A 730 61.89 26.26 -10.39
C PRO A 730 62.04 26.90 -11.78
#